data_AF-A0A224XJD7-F1
#
_entry.id   AF-A0A224XJD7-F1
#
_cell.length_a   1.000
_cell.length_b   1.000
_cell.length_c   1.000
_cell.angle_alpha   90.00
_cell.angle_beta   90.00
_cell.angle_gamma   90.00
#
_symmetry.space_group_name_H-M   'P 1'
#
loop_
_entity.id
_entity.type
_entity.pdbx_description
1 polymer ?
#
loop_
_entity_poly.entity_id
_entity_poly.type
_entity_poly.pdbx_seq_one_letter_code
_entity_poly.pdbx_strand_id
1 'polypeptide(L)'
;PLLGKFQKPIRLYMQDDRPVTDQQGFVLRNIIGKNLADISVNNNTYQDMKGLSLVDALGRTAKDSKFDPTVKPLFEKDGKDPTEGIDCHTIVYDINGYPLTDRCGRPLVSRKGKLYLIFGPRGDPVSDNTGRDVIDKLGKVLTRHKPLRDKNENLLFMFDYDGKPLTDSDSFPLLDITGMKMIIFEENNVPVGTLTGSELYDADGIAKDQKNCDFTKQPRFVKTIVKITTDSGEPAVAFDSHGYPLSDLLGNPLCFRNGNCMINYSLKKWVDFTGELAIIIPRKIYDRFTLRGFKNSFGHPIRLFDDYGRPLTDLNGVPQRHASGVLLIKFDQSGAPICDWLNRALYDANGQTNGSNYFRPCLAFSKFQPAAKIQKCLARGVQYFESTGMPLTNALGYPLFNAREEPMIIFDKGGEPVHDFRKKGVYNALGLPAVSSLELPMLGPGGIPIRLYDKEGRPLTDSTGLPLKDVRGRYMLRVFSKGMGIMDIKGREVYDKNGYSTKFLIHFNASGSAVNIDKEDTVISVDGEPMFLYDEEGYPLTEQSGLVLCNRLGESLIKSHEQGFSMTIDDKPVYDVKGRKCLKTFSRHLGLSIGLYDKNSRPLTDRYGSVLHTRKGQDLVIFDRCFRPISALVGGELYDYKGMPLKHPFADPSRLAKNPVKQIPDGVQLFDCEDLPLTDLSGFILYTSYGIPMVSFDVHGRIKCDHSGRPVFDIRGLAVSRSSGAWKDQCGKPYRLFNERGMPLTDEDGRELYDIKGKSLIRQDNVGRPVKTINNSYVYDSKSRRFVDIHFKPTLISTHIKKILPLLEEDKSALRLYDSEGNPLTDMLGRPLVNSKGELLINMKNGLNCLTDNKGRQIYDRFRMPLSCNPKSHIKIFLSLTSSRKAVLVFQRIPGYCGACLTG
;
A
#
# COMPACT_ATOMS: atom_id res chain seq x y z
N PRO A 1 42.05 3.07 -67.71
CA PRO A 1 42.95 2.15 -66.99
C PRO A 1 44.34 2.12 -67.62
N LEU A 2 45.37 2.28 -66.79
CA LEU A 2 46.75 1.98 -67.16
C LEU A 2 46.94 0.46 -67.14
N LEU A 3 47.38 -0.08 -68.26
CA LEU A 3 47.58 -1.52 -68.44
C LEU A 3 49.08 -1.79 -68.64
N GLY A 4 49.59 -2.79 -67.96
CA GLY A 4 50.96 -3.27 -68.09
C GLY A 4 51.04 -4.49 -68.99
N LYS A 5 52.02 -5.36 -68.73
CA LYS A 5 52.20 -6.61 -69.47
C LYS A 5 50.94 -7.47 -69.41
N PHE A 6 50.61 -8.12 -70.53
CA PHE A 6 49.44 -9.01 -70.68
C PHE A 6 48.08 -8.36 -70.39
N GLN A 7 47.93 -7.05 -70.66
CA GLN A 7 46.71 -6.28 -70.37
C GLN A 7 46.27 -6.33 -68.91
N LYS A 8 47.19 -6.60 -67.98
CA LYS A 8 46.89 -6.57 -66.54
C LYS A 8 46.90 -5.14 -66.02
N PRO A 9 46.00 -4.79 -65.08
CA PRO A 9 46.01 -3.49 -64.42
C PRO A 9 47.35 -3.17 -63.74
N ILE A 10 47.81 -1.93 -63.88
CA ILE A 10 48.97 -1.41 -63.16
C ILE A 10 48.58 -1.08 -61.71
N ARG A 11 49.39 -1.54 -60.75
CA ARG A 11 49.24 -1.38 -59.31
C ARG A 11 50.53 -0.81 -58.74
N LEU A 12 50.50 0.49 -58.49
CA LEU A 12 51.63 1.26 -58.00
C LEU A 12 51.33 1.87 -56.65
N TYR A 13 52.40 2.04 -55.88
CA TYR A 13 52.36 2.55 -54.53
C TYR A 13 53.44 3.62 -54.36
N MET A 14 53.18 4.56 -53.45
CA MET A 14 54.22 5.42 -52.89
C MET A 14 55.16 4.60 -52.00
N GLN A 15 56.30 5.18 -51.64
CA GLN A 15 57.27 4.52 -50.76
C GLN A 15 56.71 4.26 -49.35
N ASP A 16 55.71 5.03 -48.91
CA ASP A 16 55.01 4.90 -47.63
C ASP A 16 53.82 3.90 -47.66
N ASP A 17 53.79 3.02 -48.66
CA ASP A 17 52.78 1.95 -48.84
C ASP A 17 51.42 2.42 -49.40
N ARG A 18 51.19 3.74 -49.60
CA ARG A 18 49.92 4.26 -50.11
C ARG A 18 49.74 3.94 -51.60
N PRO A 19 48.57 3.41 -52.03
CA PRO A 19 48.31 3.19 -53.45
C PRO A 19 48.18 4.53 -54.20
N VAL A 20 48.68 4.57 -55.43
CA VAL A 20 48.45 5.69 -56.37
C VAL A 20 47.62 5.29 -57.58
N THR A 21 47.29 4.00 -57.70
CA THR A 21 46.36 3.45 -58.69
C THR A 21 45.33 2.54 -58.01
N ASP A 22 44.10 2.49 -58.54
CA ASP A 22 43.07 1.55 -58.08
C ASP A 22 43.30 0.10 -58.57
N GLN A 23 42.44 -0.83 -58.15
CA GLN A 23 42.51 -2.25 -58.54
C GLN A 23 42.39 -2.47 -60.06
N GLN A 24 41.77 -1.53 -60.78
CA GLN A 24 41.58 -1.56 -62.24
C GLN A 24 42.64 -0.72 -62.98
N GLY A 25 43.64 -0.18 -62.28
CA GLY A 25 44.77 0.55 -62.84
C GLY A 25 44.48 2.01 -63.20
N PHE A 26 43.45 2.64 -62.64
CA PHE A 26 43.24 4.08 -62.80
C PHE A 26 44.06 4.85 -61.77
N VAL A 27 44.70 5.93 -62.21
CA VAL A 27 45.43 6.82 -61.32
C VAL A 27 44.47 7.49 -60.34
N LEU A 28 44.74 7.35 -59.06
CA LEU A 28 43.97 7.95 -57.99
C LEU A 28 44.16 9.47 -58.00
N ARG A 29 43.12 10.20 -57.60
CA ARG A 29 43.12 11.67 -57.52
C ARG A 29 42.89 12.11 -56.08
N ASN A 30 43.55 13.19 -55.68
CA ASN A 30 43.24 13.85 -54.42
C ASN A 30 41.89 14.59 -54.49
N ILE A 31 41.44 15.15 -53.37
CA ILE A 31 40.14 15.81 -53.25
C ILE A 31 39.95 17.01 -54.20
N ILE A 32 41.05 17.69 -54.57
CA ILE A 32 41.03 18.80 -55.54
C ILE A 32 41.11 18.32 -57.00
N GLY A 33 41.10 17.01 -57.25
CA GLY A 33 41.09 16.41 -58.59
C GLY A 33 42.45 16.23 -59.26
N LYS A 34 43.57 16.48 -58.56
CA LYS A 34 44.93 16.28 -59.08
C LYS A 34 45.33 14.80 -58.97
N ASN A 35 45.90 14.24 -60.04
CA ASN A 35 46.43 12.89 -60.05
C ASN A 35 47.56 12.75 -59.01
N LEU A 36 47.58 11.65 -58.24
CA LEU A 36 48.60 11.37 -57.23
C LEU A 36 49.96 10.96 -57.82
N ALA A 37 50.00 10.66 -59.12
CA ALA A 37 51.17 10.18 -59.82
C ALA A 37 51.20 10.66 -61.28
N ASP A 38 52.41 10.83 -61.80
CA ASP A 38 52.70 10.95 -63.23
C ASP A 38 53.28 9.62 -63.72
N ILE A 39 52.53 8.95 -64.59
CA ILE A 39 52.83 7.58 -65.04
C ILE A 39 52.83 7.55 -66.56
N SER A 40 54.01 7.27 -67.13
CA SER A 40 54.19 6.98 -68.56
C SER A 40 54.76 5.58 -68.72
N VAL A 41 53.88 4.62 -69.05
CA VAL A 41 54.25 3.21 -69.22
C VAL A 41 55.26 3.05 -70.36
N ASN A 42 55.10 3.79 -71.46
CA ASN A 42 55.99 3.73 -72.62
C ASN A 42 57.40 4.27 -72.31
N ASN A 43 57.48 5.28 -71.44
CA ASN A 43 58.76 5.90 -71.07
C ASN A 43 59.35 5.30 -69.79
N ASN A 44 58.71 4.27 -69.23
CA ASN A 44 59.07 3.65 -67.95
C ASN A 44 59.16 4.67 -66.78
N THR A 45 58.37 5.73 -66.84
CA THR A 45 58.34 6.80 -65.83
C THR A 45 57.21 6.54 -64.84
N TYR A 46 57.55 6.38 -63.57
CA TYR A 46 56.59 6.17 -62.48
C TYR A 46 56.97 7.05 -61.30
N GLN A 47 56.41 8.26 -61.23
CA GLN A 47 56.73 9.24 -60.19
C GLN A 47 55.46 9.72 -59.47
N ASP A 48 55.58 10.02 -58.18
CA ASP A 48 54.51 10.67 -57.42
C ASP A 48 54.45 12.19 -57.72
N MET A 49 53.50 12.90 -57.09
CA MET A 49 53.37 14.36 -57.26
C MET A 49 54.60 15.18 -56.82
N LYS A 50 55.55 14.58 -56.10
CA LYS A 50 56.79 15.20 -55.61
C LYS A 50 58.01 14.78 -56.46
N GLY A 51 57.82 13.98 -57.50
CA GLY A 51 58.90 13.44 -58.35
C GLY A 51 59.61 12.22 -57.76
N LEU A 52 59.13 11.65 -56.65
CA LEU A 52 59.72 10.44 -56.05
C LEU A 52 59.31 9.21 -56.84
N SER A 53 60.23 8.25 -56.98
CA SER A 53 59.96 7.00 -57.70
C SER A 53 58.91 6.16 -56.96
N LEU A 54 57.88 5.76 -57.71
CA LEU A 54 56.88 4.81 -57.25
C LEU A 54 57.44 3.39 -57.23
N VAL A 55 56.75 2.52 -56.52
CA VAL A 55 57.11 1.13 -56.33
C VAL A 55 55.97 0.19 -56.70
N ASP A 56 56.32 -1.03 -57.12
CA ASP A 56 55.34 -2.09 -57.33
C ASP A 56 54.87 -2.69 -56.00
N ALA A 57 53.96 -3.66 -56.06
CA ALA A 57 53.40 -4.30 -54.87
C ALA A 57 54.43 -5.07 -54.01
N LEU A 58 55.63 -5.37 -54.56
CA LEU A 58 56.75 -5.98 -53.84
C LEU A 58 57.77 -4.95 -53.35
N GLY A 59 57.52 -3.66 -53.60
CA GLY A 59 58.36 -2.56 -53.16
C GLY A 59 59.57 -2.26 -54.02
N ARG A 60 59.60 -2.75 -55.26
CA ARG A 60 60.68 -2.51 -56.21
C ARG A 60 60.38 -1.24 -57.01
N THR A 61 61.42 -0.49 -57.39
CA THR A 61 61.29 0.69 -58.27
C THR A 61 61.56 0.31 -59.73
N ALA A 62 61.23 1.17 -60.69
CA ALA A 62 61.49 0.92 -62.12
C ALA A 62 62.98 0.76 -62.49
N LYS A 63 63.91 1.08 -61.58
CA LYS A 63 65.35 0.80 -61.74
C LYS A 63 65.72 -0.66 -61.44
N ASP A 64 64.86 -1.39 -60.72
CA ASP A 64 65.03 -2.80 -60.44
C ASP A 64 64.61 -3.63 -61.67
N SER A 65 65.51 -4.50 -62.13
CA SER A 65 65.26 -5.45 -63.23
C SER A 65 64.03 -6.33 -63.05
N LYS A 66 63.59 -6.56 -61.79
CA LYS A 66 62.44 -7.39 -61.45
C LYS A 66 61.17 -6.57 -61.24
N PHE A 67 61.20 -5.25 -61.40
CA PHE A 67 60.03 -4.40 -61.26
C PHE A 67 58.91 -4.88 -62.17
N ASP A 68 57.75 -5.12 -61.56
CA ASP A 68 56.56 -5.51 -62.29
C ASP A 68 55.34 -4.80 -61.68
N PRO A 69 54.88 -3.71 -62.31
CA PRO A 69 53.76 -2.94 -61.80
C PRO A 69 52.43 -3.68 -61.97
N THR A 70 52.40 -4.89 -62.55
CA THR A 70 51.18 -5.72 -62.64
C THR A 70 51.09 -6.78 -61.54
N VAL A 71 52.10 -6.86 -60.67
CA VAL A 71 52.11 -7.82 -59.56
C VAL A 71 50.99 -7.48 -58.58
N LYS A 72 50.19 -8.49 -58.27
CA LYS A 72 49.19 -8.40 -57.20
C LYS A 72 49.88 -8.28 -55.83
N PRO A 73 49.33 -7.48 -54.92
CA PRO A 73 49.80 -7.39 -53.55
C PRO A 73 49.66 -8.73 -52.82
N LEU A 74 50.45 -8.91 -51.76
CA LEU A 74 50.66 -10.20 -51.11
C LEU A 74 49.36 -10.87 -50.66
N PHE A 75 48.43 -10.09 -50.09
CA PHE A 75 47.15 -10.60 -49.57
C PHE A 75 46.22 -11.19 -50.65
N GLU A 76 46.29 -10.72 -51.90
CA GLU A 76 45.48 -11.30 -52.98
C GLU A 76 46.00 -12.66 -53.46
N LYS A 77 47.23 -13.04 -53.11
CA LYS A 77 47.76 -14.38 -53.42
C LYS A 77 47.16 -15.46 -52.51
N ASP A 78 46.75 -15.08 -51.31
CA ASP A 78 46.16 -15.99 -50.31
C ASP A 78 44.64 -16.15 -50.48
N GLY A 79 44.07 -15.58 -51.54
CA GLY A 79 42.65 -15.72 -51.89
C GLY A 79 41.67 -14.97 -50.98
N LYS A 80 42.15 -14.05 -50.13
CA LYS A 80 41.32 -13.21 -49.27
C LYS A 80 41.59 -11.74 -49.57
N ASP A 81 40.77 -11.13 -50.43
CA ASP A 81 40.77 -9.69 -50.58
C ASP A 81 40.13 -9.06 -49.32
N PRO A 82 40.86 -8.28 -48.51
CA PRO A 82 40.33 -7.66 -47.30
C PRO A 82 39.25 -6.60 -47.60
N THR A 83 39.02 -6.27 -48.87
CA THR A 83 37.95 -5.39 -49.33
C THR A 83 36.71 -6.14 -49.83
N GLU A 84 36.76 -7.47 -49.90
CA GLU A 84 35.65 -8.28 -50.41
C GLU A 84 34.40 -8.11 -49.54
N GLY A 85 33.30 -7.65 -50.17
CA GLY A 85 32.04 -7.34 -49.49
C GLY A 85 31.99 -5.97 -48.81
N ILE A 86 33.02 -5.13 -48.96
CA ILE A 86 33.08 -3.76 -48.40
C ILE A 86 32.98 -2.75 -49.55
N ASP A 87 31.85 -2.05 -49.66
CA ASP A 87 31.64 -0.98 -50.64
C ASP A 87 31.06 0.25 -49.92
N CYS A 88 31.76 1.39 -50.00
CA CYS A 88 31.31 2.64 -49.41
C CYS A 88 30.26 3.35 -50.26
N HIS A 89 30.08 2.98 -51.54
CA HIS A 89 29.25 3.65 -52.55
C HIS A 89 29.55 5.15 -52.76
N THR A 90 30.59 5.69 -52.10
CA THR A 90 31.05 7.08 -52.17
C THR A 90 32.57 7.11 -52.11
N ILE A 91 33.15 8.12 -52.76
CA ILE A 91 34.59 8.37 -52.71
C ILE A 91 34.91 9.11 -51.42
N VAL A 92 35.80 8.55 -50.62
CA VAL A 92 36.20 9.04 -49.30
C VAL A 92 37.65 9.50 -49.33
N TYR A 93 37.97 10.56 -48.59
CA TYR A 93 39.31 11.11 -48.46
C TYR A 93 39.74 11.22 -46.99
N ASP A 94 41.05 11.19 -46.72
CA ASP A 94 41.60 11.60 -45.43
C ASP A 94 41.53 13.13 -45.27
N ILE A 95 41.79 13.64 -44.06
CA ILE A 95 41.80 15.10 -43.79
C ILE A 95 42.79 15.90 -44.66
N ASN A 96 43.79 15.25 -45.25
CA ASN A 96 44.77 15.89 -46.13
C ASN A 96 44.34 15.81 -47.61
N GLY A 97 43.17 15.23 -47.89
CA GLY A 97 42.60 15.10 -49.22
C GLY A 97 43.14 13.91 -50.02
N TYR A 98 43.82 12.94 -49.42
CA TYR A 98 44.19 11.70 -50.11
C TYR A 98 43.01 10.73 -50.14
N PRO A 99 42.73 10.07 -51.29
CA PRO A 99 41.65 9.11 -51.37
C PRO A 99 41.92 7.92 -50.44
N LEU A 100 40.86 7.47 -49.78
CA LEU A 100 40.80 6.28 -48.94
C LEU A 100 39.98 5.17 -49.60
N THR A 101 39.25 5.49 -50.65
CA THR A 101 38.54 4.55 -51.52
C THR A 101 38.93 4.77 -52.98
N ASP A 102 38.75 3.76 -53.82
CA ASP A 102 38.81 3.92 -55.26
C ASP A 102 37.59 4.70 -55.80
N ARG A 103 37.57 4.89 -57.13
CA ARG A 103 36.50 5.60 -57.84
C ARG A 103 35.15 4.88 -57.81
N CYS A 104 35.13 3.59 -57.47
CA CYS A 104 33.93 2.79 -57.30
C CYS A 104 33.45 2.77 -55.83
N GLY A 105 34.20 3.40 -54.91
CA GLY A 105 33.88 3.40 -53.48
C GLY A 105 34.47 2.21 -52.71
N ARG A 106 35.34 1.40 -53.33
CA ARG A 106 35.99 0.29 -52.63
C ARG A 106 37.16 0.79 -51.77
N PRO A 107 37.36 0.27 -50.56
CA PRO A 107 38.45 0.71 -49.70
C PRO A 107 39.83 0.51 -50.34
N LEU A 108 40.73 1.47 -50.13
CA LEU A 108 42.13 1.34 -50.54
C LEU A 108 42.94 0.59 -49.48
N VAL A 109 43.85 -0.25 -49.96
CA VAL A 109 44.69 -1.14 -49.17
C VAL A 109 46.16 -0.93 -49.49
N SER A 110 46.99 -1.06 -48.47
CA SER A 110 48.44 -0.97 -48.60
C SER A 110 49.02 -2.17 -49.34
N ARG A 111 50.31 -2.13 -49.73
CA ARG A 111 50.99 -3.28 -50.36
C ARG A 111 50.91 -4.57 -49.52
N LYS A 112 50.82 -4.42 -48.20
CA LYS A 112 50.71 -5.49 -47.20
C LYS A 112 49.27 -5.89 -46.86
N GLY A 113 48.27 -5.25 -47.47
CA GLY A 113 46.84 -5.57 -47.23
C GLY A 113 46.22 -4.87 -46.03
N LYS A 114 46.88 -3.85 -45.48
CA LYS A 114 46.28 -3.02 -44.43
C LYS A 114 45.30 -2.03 -45.05
N LEU A 115 44.06 -2.01 -44.56
CA LEU A 115 43.07 -1.00 -44.94
C LEU A 115 43.51 0.39 -44.47
N TYR A 116 43.34 1.40 -45.33
CA TYR A 116 43.51 2.81 -44.95
C TYR A 116 42.25 3.43 -44.35
N LEU A 117 41.12 2.75 -44.48
CA LEU A 117 39.82 3.18 -44.03
C LEU A 117 39.34 2.24 -42.92
N ILE A 118 38.97 2.81 -41.77
CA ILE A 118 38.34 2.09 -40.67
C ILE A 118 36.83 2.22 -40.84
N PHE A 119 36.17 1.07 -40.82
CA PHE A 119 34.73 0.96 -40.92
C PHE A 119 34.10 0.95 -39.55
N GLY A 120 33.01 1.68 -39.42
CA GLY A 120 32.09 1.52 -38.32
C GLY A 120 31.39 0.17 -38.41
N PRO A 121 30.69 -0.22 -37.35
CA PRO A 121 29.97 -1.48 -37.31
C PRO A 121 28.82 -1.57 -38.34
N ARG A 122 28.42 -0.45 -38.96
CA ARG A 122 27.46 -0.39 -40.08
C ARG A 122 28.10 -0.45 -41.46
N GLY A 123 29.42 -0.65 -41.53
CA GLY A 123 30.18 -0.63 -42.78
C GLY A 123 30.41 0.78 -43.34
N ASP A 124 30.11 1.83 -42.57
CA ASP A 124 30.35 3.22 -42.94
C ASP A 124 31.81 3.62 -42.68
N PRO A 125 32.40 4.47 -43.53
CA PRO A 125 33.73 5.03 -43.31
C PRO A 125 33.73 5.95 -42.07
N VAL A 126 34.47 5.57 -41.02
CA VAL A 126 34.50 6.31 -39.76
C VAL A 126 35.78 7.12 -39.62
N SER A 127 36.94 6.50 -39.85
CA SER A 127 38.21 7.19 -39.72
C SER A 127 39.22 6.65 -40.71
N ASP A 128 40.29 7.39 -40.94
CA ASP A 128 41.47 6.80 -41.55
C ASP A 128 42.12 5.79 -40.58
N ASN A 129 43.12 5.06 -41.06
CA ASN A 129 43.86 4.09 -40.26
C ASN A 129 44.74 4.70 -39.15
N THR A 130 44.74 6.03 -39.02
CA THR A 130 45.38 6.78 -37.92
C THR A 130 44.36 7.36 -36.94
N GLY A 131 43.06 7.08 -37.12
CA GLY A 131 41.98 7.56 -36.25
C GLY A 131 41.46 8.96 -36.60
N ARG A 132 41.97 9.59 -37.67
CA ARG A 132 41.54 10.93 -38.10
C ARG A 132 40.25 10.87 -38.90
N ASP A 133 39.53 11.99 -38.91
CA ASP A 133 38.29 12.10 -39.67
C ASP A 133 38.47 11.81 -41.16
N VAL A 134 37.38 11.37 -41.76
CA VAL A 134 37.30 11.17 -43.20
C VAL A 134 36.30 12.13 -43.78
N ILE A 135 36.61 12.66 -44.96
CA ILE A 135 35.82 13.68 -45.64
C ILE A 135 35.30 13.16 -46.97
N ASP A 136 34.13 13.64 -47.38
CA ASP A 136 33.63 13.39 -48.73
C ASP A 136 34.34 14.25 -49.78
N LYS A 137 33.97 14.08 -51.04
CA LYS A 137 34.49 14.89 -52.16
C LYS A 137 34.23 16.41 -52.03
N LEU A 138 33.33 16.84 -51.14
CA LEU A 138 33.04 18.25 -50.86
C LEU A 138 33.83 18.78 -49.65
N GLY A 139 34.70 17.96 -49.05
CA GLY A 139 35.45 18.30 -47.85
C GLY A 139 34.61 18.23 -46.57
N LYS A 140 33.39 17.69 -46.64
CA LYS A 140 32.52 17.54 -45.48
C LYS A 140 32.93 16.30 -44.72
N VAL A 141 33.18 16.46 -43.42
CA VAL A 141 33.42 15.35 -42.50
C VAL A 141 32.23 14.38 -42.53
N LEU A 142 32.51 13.12 -42.87
CA LEU A 142 31.52 12.05 -42.99
C LEU A 142 31.15 11.44 -41.63
N THR A 143 32.01 11.61 -40.63
CA THR A 143 31.99 10.87 -39.37
C THR A 143 30.73 11.09 -38.54
N ARG A 144 30.07 10.01 -38.11
CA ARG A 144 28.96 10.05 -37.12
C ARG A 144 29.18 9.14 -35.91
N HIS A 145 30.09 8.17 -36.01
CA HIS A 145 30.25 7.10 -35.01
C HIS A 145 31.72 6.66 -34.88
N LYS A 146 32.58 7.45 -34.23
CA LYS A 146 33.93 7.01 -33.86
C LYS A 146 33.88 6.01 -32.68
N PRO A 147 34.83 5.06 -32.60
CA PRO A 147 35.06 4.33 -31.36
C PRO A 147 35.41 5.34 -30.27
N LEU A 148 34.89 5.13 -29.07
CA LEU A 148 35.16 5.99 -27.93
C LEU A 148 36.59 5.78 -27.45
N ARG A 149 37.34 6.89 -27.34
CA ARG A 149 38.74 6.89 -26.91
C ARG A 149 38.98 7.91 -25.81
N ASP A 150 39.90 7.62 -24.90
CA ASP A 150 40.42 8.60 -23.95
C ASP A 150 41.38 9.59 -24.63
N LYS A 151 41.97 10.52 -23.85
CA LYS A 151 42.94 11.50 -24.36
C LYS A 151 44.25 10.88 -24.86
N ASN A 152 44.51 9.62 -24.54
CA ASN A 152 45.70 8.87 -24.93
C ASN A 152 45.39 7.87 -26.07
N GLU A 153 44.24 7.99 -26.72
CA GLU A 153 43.76 7.10 -27.78
C GLU A 153 43.45 5.65 -27.33
N ASN A 154 43.34 5.40 -26.02
CA ASN A 154 42.90 4.11 -25.49
C ASN A 154 41.39 3.93 -25.67
N LEU A 155 40.98 2.71 -26.03
CA LEU A 155 39.59 2.32 -26.19
C LEU A 155 38.80 2.38 -24.87
N LEU A 156 37.57 2.88 -24.91
CA LEU A 156 36.68 2.99 -23.74
C LEU A 156 35.60 1.90 -23.73
N PHE A 157 35.49 1.19 -22.62
CA PHE A 157 34.46 0.19 -22.33
C PHE A 157 33.55 0.72 -21.23
N MET A 158 32.26 0.85 -21.56
CA MET A 158 31.28 1.43 -20.65
C MET A 158 30.12 0.48 -20.44
N PHE A 159 29.58 0.48 -19.22
CA PHE A 159 28.46 -0.35 -18.81
C PHE A 159 27.39 0.51 -18.15
N ASP A 160 26.14 0.04 -18.20
CA ASP A 160 25.07 0.58 -17.37
C ASP A 160 25.13 0.00 -15.94
N TYR A 161 24.17 0.40 -15.10
CA TYR A 161 24.08 -0.05 -13.72
C TYR A 161 23.93 -1.57 -13.58
N ASP A 162 23.15 -2.19 -14.47
CA ASP A 162 22.92 -3.64 -14.51
C ASP A 162 24.12 -4.41 -15.08
N GLY A 163 25.14 -3.68 -15.54
CA GLY A 163 26.33 -4.24 -16.16
C GLY A 163 26.11 -4.65 -17.61
N LYS A 164 25.08 -4.16 -18.30
CA LYS A 164 24.96 -4.30 -19.76
C LYS A 164 25.98 -3.38 -20.43
N PRO A 165 26.65 -3.83 -21.50
CA PRO A 165 27.59 -3.00 -22.22
C PRO A 165 26.86 -1.87 -22.93
N LEU A 166 27.52 -0.72 -23.01
CA LEU A 166 27.10 0.47 -23.76
C LEU A 166 27.99 0.72 -24.98
N THR A 167 29.13 0.03 -25.04
CA THR A 167 30.01 -0.04 -26.20
C THR A 167 30.27 -1.49 -26.61
N ASP A 168 30.57 -1.72 -27.89
CA ASP A 168 31.00 -3.04 -28.37
C ASP A 168 32.48 -3.33 -28.04
N SER A 169 33.00 -4.47 -28.50
CA SER A 169 34.40 -4.86 -28.26
C SER A 169 35.43 -3.95 -28.90
N ASP A 170 35.02 -3.14 -29.88
CA ASP A 170 35.86 -2.15 -30.58
C ASP A 170 35.59 -0.72 -30.06
N SER A 171 34.86 -0.59 -28.95
CA SER A 171 34.44 0.65 -28.29
C SER A 171 33.49 1.54 -29.09
N PHE A 172 32.78 1.02 -30.09
CA PHE A 172 31.71 1.79 -30.71
C PHE A 172 30.50 1.86 -29.79
N PRO A 173 29.87 3.04 -29.63
CA PRO A 173 28.62 3.16 -28.89
C PRO A 173 27.57 2.23 -29.49
N LEU A 174 26.99 1.37 -28.65
CA LEU A 174 25.90 0.51 -29.05
C LEU A 174 24.66 1.34 -29.38
N LEU A 175 23.85 0.81 -30.28
CA LEU A 175 22.62 1.43 -30.73
C LEU A 175 21.45 0.55 -30.32
N ASP A 176 20.36 1.16 -29.88
CA ASP A 176 19.12 0.44 -29.60
C ASP A 176 18.42 0.03 -30.91
N ILE A 177 17.30 -0.67 -30.79
CA ILE A 177 16.48 -1.10 -31.95
C ILE A 177 16.01 0.09 -32.83
N THR A 178 15.95 1.30 -32.27
CA THR A 178 15.54 2.52 -32.98
C THR A 178 16.71 3.24 -33.67
N GLY A 179 17.94 2.79 -33.42
CA GLY A 179 19.17 3.40 -33.91
C GLY A 179 19.70 4.55 -33.03
N MET A 180 19.13 4.73 -31.84
CA MET A 180 19.59 5.72 -30.86
C MET A 180 20.81 5.18 -30.12
N LYS A 181 21.82 6.03 -29.89
CA LYS A 181 22.99 5.66 -29.09
C LYS A 181 22.55 5.35 -27.66
N MET A 182 23.03 4.24 -27.11
CA MET A 182 22.83 3.87 -25.71
C MET A 182 23.53 4.82 -24.74
N ILE A 183 24.41 5.69 -25.24
CA ILE A 183 25.18 6.69 -24.48
C ILE A 183 24.74 8.09 -24.91
N ILE A 184 24.48 8.95 -23.93
CA ILE A 184 24.23 10.38 -24.10
C ILE A 184 25.56 11.13 -24.04
N PHE A 185 25.75 12.08 -24.95
CA PHE A 185 26.96 12.89 -25.06
C PHE A 185 26.63 14.37 -24.83
N GLU A 186 27.53 15.09 -24.16
CA GLU A 186 27.56 16.55 -24.15
C GLU A 186 28.05 17.13 -25.50
N GLU A 187 27.97 18.46 -25.66
CA GLU A 187 28.42 19.17 -26.88
C GLU A 187 29.87 18.87 -27.28
N ASN A 188 30.71 18.45 -26.34
CA ASN A 188 32.11 18.09 -26.56
C ASN A 188 32.35 16.59 -26.79
N ASN A 189 31.32 15.80 -27.13
CA ASN A 189 31.39 14.32 -27.24
C ASN A 189 31.86 13.62 -25.96
N VAL A 190 31.67 14.25 -24.80
CA VAL A 190 31.94 13.62 -23.50
C VAL A 190 30.73 12.77 -23.13
N PRO A 191 30.90 11.46 -22.89
CA PRO A 191 29.79 10.60 -22.47
C PRO A 191 29.38 10.96 -21.04
N VAL A 192 28.09 11.22 -20.81
CA VAL A 192 27.57 11.72 -19.52
C VAL A 192 26.61 10.78 -18.81
N GLY A 193 25.94 9.91 -19.56
CA GLY A 193 24.97 8.97 -19.01
C GLY A 193 24.47 8.01 -20.08
N THR A 194 23.59 7.10 -19.70
CA THR A 194 22.92 6.19 -20.62
C THR A 194 21.68 6.83 -21.24
N LEU A 195 21.17 6.27 -22.33
CA LEU A 195 19.90 6.67 -22.95
C LEU A 195 18.72 6.59 -21.97
N THR A 196 18.82 5.74 -20.95
CA THR A 196 17.82 5.60 -19.88
C THR A 196 18.08 6.49 -18.68
N GLY A 197 19.06 7.38 -18.73
CA GLY A 197 19.37 8.35 -17.67
C GLY A 197 20.21 7.79 -16.52
N SER A 198 20.77 6.58 -16.66
CA SER A 198 21.63 5.95 -15.65
C SER A 198 23.07 6.49 -15.71
N GLU A 199 23.79 6.41 -14.59
CA GLU A 199 25.24 6.68 -14.55
C GLU A 199 26.03 5.66 -15.40
N LEU A 200 27.24 6.05 -15.83
CA LEU A 200 28.16 5.20 -16.58
C LEU A 200 29.09 4.46 -15.62
N TYR A 201 29.34 3.18 -15.88
CA TYR A 201 30.20 2.31 -15.07
C TYR A 201 31.34 1.73 -15.90
N ASP A 202 32.50 1.55 -15.29
CA ASP A 202 33.62 0.82 -15.89
C ASP A 202 33.44 -0.70 -15.79
N ALA A 203 34.42 -1.45 -16.30
CA ALA A 203 34.41 -2.91 -16.29
C ALA A 203 34.40 -3.54 -14.88
N ASP A 204 34.85 -2.81 -13.86
CA ASP A 204 34.83 -3.24 -12.45
C ASP A 204 33.54 -2.84 -11.72
N GLY A 205 32.64 -2.12 -12.39
CA GLY A 205 31.41 -1.60 -11.80
C GLY A 205 31.60 -0.36 -10.94
N ILE A 206 32.67 0.40 -11.19
CA ILE A 206 32.93 1.69 -10.55
C ILE A 206 32.25 2.79 -11.37
N ALA A 207 31.43 3.62 -10.72
CA ALA A 207 30.70 4.70 -11.39
C ALA A 207 31.65 5.84 -11.82
N LYS A 208 31.33 6.52 -12.93
CA LYS A 208 32.10 7.61 -13.55
C LYS A 208 32.62 8.65 -12.56
N ASP A 209 31.79 9.05 -11.59
CA ASP A 209 32.09 10.13 -10.66
C ASP A 209 32.97 9.69 -9.48
N GLN A 210 33.29 8.40 -9.38
CA GLN A 210 34.18 7.86 -8.36
C GLN A 210 35.65 7.93 -8.80
N LYS A 211 36.54 8.23 -7.85
CA LYS A 211 37.96 8.53 -8.09
C LYS A 211 38.76 7.42 -8.82
N ASN A 212 38.27 6.19 -8.79
CA ASN A 212 38.95 5.00 -9.33
C ASN A 212 38.32 4.46 -10.62
N CYS A 213 37.34 5.17 -11.19
CA CYS A 213 36.70 4.75 -12.43
C CYS A 213 37.72 4.77 -13.58
N ASP A 214 37.82 3.66 -14.31
CA ASP A 214 38.72 3.52 -15.45
C ASP A 214 38.05 2.78 -16.60
N PHE A 215 37.49 3.56 -17.53
CA PHE A 215 36.85 3.04 -18.73
C PHE A 215 37.84 2.37 -19.71
N THR A 216 39.16 2.47 -19.53
CA THR A 216 40.13 1.80 -20.40
C THR A 216 40.31 0.31 -20.07
N LYS A 217 39.81 -0.13 -18.91
CA LYS A 217 39.85 -1.53 -18.50
C LYS A 217 39.06 -2.40 -19.45
N GLN A 218 39.72 -3.39 -20.03
CA GLN A 218 39.04 -4.39 -20.84
C GLN A 218 38.14 -5.26 -19.95
N PRO A 219 36.87 -5.44 -20.33
CA PRO A 219 35.99 -6.34 -19.62
C PRO A 219 36.34 -7.80 -19.94
N ARG A 220 35.82 -8.71 -19.13
CA ARG A 220 35.98 -10.16 -19.34
C ARG A 220 35.09 -10.62 -20.49
N PHE A 221 35.48 -10.32 -21.73
CA PHE A 221 34.77 -10.78 -22.91
C PHE A 221 34.98 -12.29 -23.10
N VAL A 222 33.89 -13.06 -23.07
CA VAL A 222 33.90 -14.41 -23.63
C VAL A 222 33.70 -14.28 -25.13
N LYS A 223 34.78 -14.44 -25.91
CA LYS A 223 34.71 -14.38 -27.37
C LYS A 223 33.86 -15.56 -27.87
N THR A 224 32.58 -15.30 -28.12
CA THR A 224 31.64 -16.27 -28.67
C THR A 224 31.89 -16.42 -30.17
N ILE A 225 31.99 -17.67 -30.64
CA ILE A 225 32.23 -17.99 -32.05
C ILE A 225 30.90 -17.93 -32.85
N VAL A 226 29.76 -17.95 -32.16
CA VAL A 226 28.44 -18.00 -32.79
C VAL A 226 28.00 -16.60 -33.19
N LYS A 227 27.86 -16.38 -34.50
CA LYS A 227 27.23 -15.18 -35.05
C LYS A 227 25.71 -15.32 -35.05
N ILE A 228 25.03 -14.25 -34.70
CA ILE A 228 23.58 -14.18 -34.75
C ILE A 228 23.13 -14.13 -36.20
N THR A 229 22.21 -15.03 -36.53
CA THR A 229 21.64 -15.16 -37.87
C THR A 229 20.13 -15.30 -37.77
N THR A 230 19.44 -14.93 -38.85
CA THR A 230 18.02 -15.20 -39.04
C THR A 230 17.77 -16.70 -39.19
N ASP A 231 16.49 -17.12 -39.17
CA ASP A 231 16.11 -18.49 -39.50
C ASP A 231 16.51 -18.91 -40.92
N SER A 232 16.72 -17.94 -41.82
CA SER A 232 17.24 -18.14 -43.18
C SER A 232 18.78 -18.13 -43.28
N GLY A 233 19.50 -17.98 -42.17
CA GLY A 233 20.96 -17.95 -42.12
C GLY A 233 21.60 -16.61 -42.51
N GLU A 234 20.81 -15.54 -42.68
CA GLU A 234 21.35 -14.20 -42.96
C GLU A 234 21.94 -13.57 -41.70
N PRO A 235 23.06 -12.82 -41.80
CA PRO A 235 23.60 -12.07 -40.66
C PRO A 235 22.56 -11.13 -40.06
N ALA A 236 22.41 -11.16 -38.74
CA ALA A 236 21.41 -10.40 -38.02
C ALA A 236 21.96 -9.74 -36.76
N VAL A 237 21.24 -8.74 -36.29
CA VAL A 237 21.42 -8.10 -34.98
C VAL A 237 20.26 -8.49 -34.07
N ALA A 238 20.52 -8.58 -32.77
CA ALA A 238 19.53 -8.98 -31.78
C ALA A 238 19.24 -7.89 -30.76
N PHE A 239 17.98 -7.80 -30.34
CA PHE A 239 17.52 -6.93 -29.28
C PHE A 239 16.62 -7.66 -28.28
N ASP A 240 16.55 -7.19 -27.04
CA ASP A 240 15.55 -7.68 -26.08
C ASP A 240 14.15 -7.09 -26.38
N SER A 241 13.15 -7.49 -25.59
CA SER A 241 11.77 -6.97 -25.69
C SER A 241 11.67 -5.45 -25.44
N HIS A 242 12.67 -4.86 -24.78
CA HIS A 242 12.82 -3.43 -24.55
C HIS A 242 13.72 -2.78 -25.61
N GLY A 243 14.07 -3.48 -26.69
CA GLY A 243 14.88 -2.94 -27.78
C GLY A 243 16.33 -2.61 -27.39
N TYR A 244 16.84 -3.09 -26.26
CA TYR A 244 18.26 -3.01 -25.92
C TYR A 244 19.05 -4.00 -26.78
N PRO A 245 20.25 -3.62 -27.24
CA PRO A 245 21.08 -4.49 -28.04
C PRO A 245 21.54 -5.70 -27.22
N LEU A 246 21.33 -6.89 -27.79
CA LEU A 246 21.85 -8.17 -27.31
C LEU A 246 23.05 -8.64 -28.15
N SER A 247 23.30 -7.96 -29.27
CA SER A 247 24.46 -8.16 -30.13
C SER A 247 25.10 -6.82 -30.47
N ASP A 248 26.37 -6.84 -30.86
CA ASP A 248 26.93 -5.74 -31.62
C ASP A 248 26.30 -5.68 -33.02
N LEU A 249 26.65 -4.65 -33.79
CA LEU A 249 26.12 -4.44 -35.13
C LEU A 249 26.72 -5.39 -36.19
N LEU A 250 27.77 -6.15 -35.82
CA LEU A 250 28.32 -7.23 -36.63
C LEU A 250 27.61 -8.57 -36.38
N GLY A 251 26.68 -8.61 -35.41
CA GLY A 251 25.93 -9.80 -35.01
C GLY A 251 26.67 -10.68 -34.00
N ASN A 252 27.72 -10.17 -33.34
CA ASN A 252 28.37 -10.90 -32.26
C ASN A 252 27.59 -10.71 -30.95
N PRO A 253 27.30 -11.78 -30.18
CA PRO A 253 26.61 -11.69 -28.90
C PRO A 253 27.31 -10.77 -27.89
N LEU A 254 26.55 -9.92 -27.22
CA LEU A 254 27.05 -9.10 -26.12
C LEU A 254 27.07 -9.89 -24.81
N CYS A 255 27.94 -9.46 -23.90
CA CYS A 255 28.07 -10.04 -22.56
C CYS A 255 27.93 -8.94 -21.51
N PHE A 256 27.32 -9.28 -20.38
CA PHE A 256 27.37 -8.45 -19.19
C PHE A 256 28.81 -8.26 -18.70
N ARG A 257 29.06 -7.26 -17.84
CA ARG A 257 30.38 -7.00 -17.24
C ARG A 257 30.98 -8.21 -16.52
N ASN A 258 30.14 -9.11 -16.00
CA ASN A 258 30.57 -10.34 -15.33
C ASN A 258 30.99 -11.47 -16.31
N GLY A 259 30.82 -11.27 -17.62
CA GLY A 259 31.16 -12.22 -18.69
C GLY A 259 30.00 -13.11 -19.13
N ASN A 260 28.82 -13.04 -18.50
CA ASN A 260 27.65 -13.82 -18.92
C ASN A 260 27.10 -13.30 -20.24
N CYS A 261 26.77 -14.20 -21.17
CA CYS A 261 26.19 -13.82 -22.44
C CYS A 261 24.75 -13.30 -22.25
N MET A 262 24.40 -12.22 -22.95
CA MET A 262 23.08 -11.59 -22.86
C MET A 262 22.02 -12.31 -23.70
N ILE A 263 22.44 -13.23 -24.58
CA ILE A 263 21.58 -13.95 -25.50
C ILE A 263 22.08 -15.38 -25.68
N ASN A 264 21.15 -16.32 -25.83
CA ASN A 264 21.47 -17.72 -26.05
C ASN A 264 20.55 -18.30 -27.13
N TYR A 265 21.02 -19.35 -27.81
CA TYR A 265 20.23 -20.09 -28.78
C TYR A 265 19.65 -21.33 -28.10
N SER A 266 18.37 -21.29 -27.74
CA SER A 266 17.67 -22.36 -27.02
C SER A 266 16.40 -22.75 -27.76
N LEU A 267 16.10 -24.06 -27.83
CA LEU A 267 14.89 -24.58 -28.49
C LEU A 267 14.70 -24.06 -29.94
N LYS A 268 15.80 -23.95 -30.70
CA LYS A 268 15.83 -23.39 -32.08
C LYS A 268 15.39 -21.94 -32.20
N LYS A 269 15.40 -21.17 -31.11
CA LYS A 269 15.10 -19.74 -31.11
C LYS A 269 16.17 -18.99 -30.33
N TRP A 270 16.38 -17.73 -30.69
CA TRP A 270 17.19 -16.83 -29.90
C TRP A 270 16.38 -16.30 -28.71
N VAL A 271 16.91 -16.45 -27.51
CA VAL A 271 16.32 -15.96 -26.27
C VAL A 271 17.31 -15.08 -25.52
N ASP A 272 16.82 -14.06 -24.85
CA ASP A 272 17.65 -13.19 -24.02
C ASP A 272 18.01 -13.86 -22.68
N PHE A 273 18.75 -13.13 -21.84
CA PHE A 273 19.20 -13.59 -20.53
C PHE A 273 18.07 -13.88 -19.52
N THR A 274 16.86 -13.39 -19.77
CA THR A 274 15.66 -13.68 -18.97
C THR A 274 14.88 -14.90 -19.48
N GLY A 275 15.23 -15.40 -20.67
CA GLY A 275 14.53 -16.48 -21.37
C GLY A 275 13.41 -15.99 -22.28
N GLU A 276 13.23 -14.67 -22.45
CA GLU A 276 12.27 -14.11 -23.41
C GLU A 276 12.81 -14.20 -24.85
N LEU A 277 11.92 -14.21 -25.84
CA LEU A 277 12.32 -14.25 -27.24
C LEU A 277 13.02 -12.96 -27.66
N ALA A 278 14.23 -13.10 -28.20
CA ALA A 278 14.98 -11.97 -28.75
C ALA A 278 14.37 -11.51 -30.08
N ILE A 279 14.38 -10.21 -30.32
CA ILE A 279 14.01 -9.59 -31.59
C ILE A 279 15.21 -9.67 -32.53
N ILE A 280 15.11 -10.50 -33.57
CA ILE A 280 16.19 -10.71 -34.56
C ILE A 280 15.88 -9.93 -35.82
N ILE A 281 16.75 -9.00 -36.19
CA ILE A 281 16.60 -8.15 -37.38
C ILE A 281 17.76 -8.41 -38.33
N PRO A 282 17.52 -8.75 -39.61
CA PRO A 282 18.57 -8.90 -40.60
C PRO A 282 19.42 -7.61 -40.68
N ARG A 283 20.74 -7.72 -40.70
CA ARG A 283 21.63 -6.55 -40.63
C ARG A 283 21.37 -5.55 -41.76
N LYS A 284 21.19 -6.06 -42.98
CA LYS A 284 20.84 -5.25 -44.17
C LYS A 284 19.56 -4.42 -43.99
N ILE A 285 18.62 -4.92 -43.19
CA ILE A 285 17.34 -4.28 -42.87
C ILE A 285 17.55 -3.25 -41.78
N TYR A 286 18.24 -3.62 -40.70
CA TYR A 286 18.62 -2.70 -39.65
C TYR A 286 19.36 -1.49 -40.22
N ASP A 287 20.40 -1.68 -41.02
CA ASP A 287 21.18 -0.60 -41.66
C ASP A 287 20.32 0.31 -42.55
N ARG A 288 19.29 -0.24 -43.21
CA ARG A 288 18.37 0.52 -44.07
C ARG A 288 17.43 1.43 -43.26
N PHE A 289 16.93 0.95 -42.12
CA PHE A 289 15.91 1.64 -41.33
C PHE A 289 16.46 2.48 -40.16
N THR A 290 17.65 2.20 -39.64
CA THR A 290 18.10 2.72 -38.33
C THR A 290 19.10 3.87 -38.35
N LEU A 291 19.19 4.66 -39.42
CA LEU A 291 19.98 5.90 -39.37
C LEU A 291 19.16 7.17 -39.11
N ARG A 292 17.87 7.24 -39.46
CA ARG A 292 17.03 8.45 -39.30
C ARG A 292 15.52 8.16 -39.31
N GLY A 293 15.08 7.18 -38.52
CA GLY A 293 13.69 6.75 -38.44
C GLY A 293 13.23 5.93 -39.66
N PHE A 294 12.16 5.15 -39.47
CA PHE A 294 11.52 4.38 -40.54
C PHE A 294 11.23 5.30 -41.70
N LYS A 295 11.82 5.01 -42.86
CA LYS A 295 11.63 5.77 -44.08
C LYS A 295 11.30 4.84 -45.22
N ASN A 296 10.47 5.31 -46.14
CA ASN A 296 10.26 4.59 -47.39
C ASN A 296 11.49 4.71 -48.31
N SER A 297 11.42 4.07 -49.48
CA SER A 297 12.48 4.09 -50.50
C SER A 297 12.85 5.50 -51.00
N PHE A 298 11.98 6.49 -50.79
CA PHE A 298 12.22 7.90 -51.15
C PHE A 298 12.79 8.73 -50.00
N GLY A 299 13.04 8.11 -48.83
CA GLY A 299 13.54 8.81 -47.64
C GLY A 299 12.46 9.56 -46.85
N HIS A 300 11.17 9.39 -47.18
CA HIS A 300 10.08 9.99 -46.42
C HIS A 300 9.80 9.19 -45.14
N PRO A 301 9.68 9.86 -43.99
CA PRO A 301 9.32 9.21 -42.72
C PRO A 301 8.01 8.41 -42.82
N ILE A 302 8.01 7.22 -42.24
CA ILE A 302 6.84 6.38 -42.00
C ILE A 302 6.25 6.82 -40.65
N ARG A 303 5.04 7.38 -40.69
CA ARG A 303 4.27 7.80 -39.53
C ARG A 303 3.17 6.78 -39.25
N LEU A 304 3.23 6.17 -38.08
CA LEU A 304 2.30 5.16 -37.62
C LEU A 304 1.58 5.64 -36.37
N PHE A 305 0.32 5.25 -36.25
CA PHE A 305 -0.56 5.60 -35.14
C PHE A 305 -1.28 4.35 -34.62
N ASP A 306 -1.73 4.42 -33.38
CA ASP A 306 -2.67 3.45 -32.84
C ASP A 306 -4.12 3.75 -33.26
N ASP A 307 -5.05 2.93 -32.78
CA ASP A 307 -6.50 3.05 -33.02
C ASP A 307 -7.12 4.35 -32.47
N TYR A 308 -6.44 5.04 -31.56
CA TYR A 308 -6.85 6.36 -31.04
C TYR A 308 -6.17 7.53 -31.76
N GLY A 309 -5.35 7.26 -32.78
CA GLY A 309 -4.60 8.27 -33.50
C GLY A 309 -3.39 8.81 -32.70
N ARG A 310 -2.94 8.11 -31.65
CA ARG A 310 -1.72 8.46 -30.91
C ARG A 310 -0.49 8.00 -31.69
N PRO A 311 0.58 8.81 -31.73
CA PRO A 311 1.75 8.52 -32.54
C PRO A 311 2.56 7.36 -31.96
N LEU A 312 2.81 6.34 -32.79
CA LEU A 312 3.72 5.22 -32.51
C LEU A 312 5.13 5.49 -33.06
N THR A 313 5.28 6.50 -33.92
CA THR A 313 6.55 7.01 -34.47
C THR A 313 6.59 8.54 -34.37
N ASP A 314 7.77 9.15 -34.24
CA ASP A 314 7.92 10.61 -34.30
C ASP A 314 7.87 11.17 -35.74
N LEU A 315 8.08 12.48 -35.88
CA LEU A 315 8.08 13.17 -37.18
C LEU A 315 9.20 12.69 -38.14
N ASN A 316 10.24 12.06 -37.62
CA ASN A 316 11.33 11.47 -38.41
C ASN A 316 11.09 9.99 -38.71
N GLY A 317 10.01 9.40 -38.20
CA GLY A 317 9.69 7.98 -38.33
C GLY A 317 10.38 7.11 -37.27
N VAL A 318 10.95 7.69 -36.22
CA VAL A 318 11.58 6.93 -35.13
C VAL A 318 10.48 6.28 -34.30
N PRO A 319 10.46 4.95 -34.11
CA PRO A 319 9.46 4.30 -33.26
C PRO A 319 9.58 4.76 -31.82
N GLN A 320 8.44 4.87 -31.16
CA GLN A 320 8.33 5.41 -29.81
C GLN A 320 8.23 4.31 -28.76
N ARG A 321 8.53 4.67 -27.52
CA ARG A 321 8.54 3.77 -26.36
C ARG A 321 7.49 4.19 -25.35
N HIS A 322 6.90 3.19 -24.72
CA HIS A 322 6.13 3.37 -23.51
C HIS A 322 7.05 3.82 -22.36
N ALA A 323 6.49 4.44 -21.31
CA ALA A 323 7.24 4.84 -20.12
C ALA A 323 7.97 3.66 -19.44
N SER A 324 7.48 2.43 -19.62
CA SER A 324 8.14 1.19 -19.18
C SER A 324 9.35 0.79 -20.03
N GLY A 325 9.70 1.54 -21.07
CA GLY A 325 10.75 1.22 -22.03
C GLY A 325 10.30 0.30 -23.18
N VAL A 326 9.15 -0.37 -23.05
CA VAL A 326 8.58 -1.25 -24.08
C VAL A 326 8.37 -0.49 -25.39
N LEU A 327 8.82 -1.06 -26.50
CA LEU A 327 8.64 -0.46 -27.81
C LEU A 327 7.16 -0.53 -28.23
N LEU A 328 6.60 0.58 -28.72
CA LEU A 328 5.17 0.67 -29.04
C LEU A 328 4.78 -0.04 -30.34
N ILE A 329 5.75 -0.50 -31.14
CA ILE A 329 5.56 -1.20 -32.42
C ILE A 329 6.28 -2.55 -32.36
N LYS A 330 5.62 -3.59 -32.88
CA LYS A 330 6.25 -4.90 -33.13
C LYS A 330 6.65 -5.02 -34.59
N PHE A 331 7.75 -5.74 -34.83
CA PHE A 331 8.25 -6.03 -36.16
C PHE A 331 8.19 -7.51 -36.46
N ASP A 332 8.03 -7.84 -37.75
CA ASP A 332 8.30 -9.19 -38.24
C ASP A 332 9.81 -9.42 -38.45
N GLN A 333 10.16 -10.63 -38.88
CA GLN A 333 11.55 -11.02 -39.19
C GLN A 333 12.17 -10.22 -40.35
N SER A 334 11.35 -9.52 -41.15
CA SER A 334 11.80 -8.62 -42.20
C SER A 334 11.97 -7.18 -41.72
N GLY A 335 11.78 -6.92 -40.42
CA GLY A 335 11.80 -5.58 -39.84
C GLY A 335 10.62 -4.71 -40.25
N ALA A 336 9.56 -5.28 -40.86
CA ALA A 336 8.36 -4.55 -41.21
C ALA A 336 7.45 -4.40 -39.99
N PRO A 337 6.86 -3.22 -39.76
CA PRO A 337 5.97 -2.99 -38.63
C PRO A 337 4.64 -3.72 -38.85
N ILE A 338 4.27 -4.60 -37.93
CA ILE A 338 3.11 -5.50 -38.08
C ILE A 338 1.90 -5.07 -37.23
N CYS A 339 2.13 -4.70 -35.98
CA CYS A 339 1.11 -4.34 -35.01
C CYS A 339 1.72 -3.43 -33.94
N ASP A 340 0.87 -2.81 -33.13
CA ASP A 340 1.32 -2.12 -31.93
C ASP A 340 1.75 -3.13 -30.83
N TRP A 341 2.26 -2.61 -29.72
CA TRP A 341 2.70 -3.43 -28.58
C TRP A 341 1.57 -4.27 -27.94
N LEU A 342 0.31 -3.87 -28.11
CA LEU A 342 -0.90 -4.57 -27.66
C LEU A 342 -1.47 -5.55 -28.70
N ASN A 343 -0.73 -5.82 -29.79
CA ASN A 343 -1.16 -6.65 -30.92
C ASN A 343 -2.36 -6.09 -31.72
N ARG A 344 -2.56 -4.76 -31.73
CA ARG A 344 -3.58 -4.09 -32.56
C ARG A 344 -2.99 -3.63 -33.88
N ALA A 345 -3.86 -3.41 -34.86
CA ALA A 345 -3.46 -2.93 -36.19
C ALA A 345 -2.76 -1.57 -36.11
N LEU A 346 -1.84 -1.32 -37.05
CA LEU A 346 -1.19 -0.02 -37.21
C LEU A 346 -1.99 0.83 -38.17
N TYR A 347 -2.13 2.12 -37.84
CA TYR A 347 -2.90 3.08 -38.63
C TYR A 347 -1.98 4.14 -39.26
N ASP A 348 -2.33 4.62 -40.45
CA ASP A 348 -1.76 5.84 -41.02
C ASP A 348 -2.51 7.09 -40.51
N ALA A 349 -2.08 8.28 -40.94
CA ALA A 349 -2.71 9.53 -40.52
C ALA A 349 -4.18 9.67 -40.99
N ASN A 350 -4.62 8.88 -41.98
CA ASN A 350 -6.00 8.86 -42.48
C ASN A 350 -6.87 7.78 -41.78
N GLY A 351 -6.32 7.06 -40.80
CA GLY A 351 -7.01 5.95 -40.13
C GLY A 351 -7.13 4.69 -40.98
N GLN A 352 -6.31 4.52 -42.03
CA GLN A 352 -6.23 3.27 -42.80
C GLN A 352 -5.27 2.31 -42.09
N THR A 353 -5.62 1.03 -42.05
CA THR A 353 -4.77 -0.01 -41.43
C THR A 353 -3.70 -0.51 -42.39
N ASN A 354 -2.61 -1.08 -41.87
CA ASN A 354 -1.52 -1.67 -42.66
C ASN A 354 -1.95 -2.85 -43.58
N GLY A 355 -3.15 -3.42 -43.40
CA GLY A 355 -3.76 -4.38 -44.34
C GLY A 355 -4.57 -3.76 -45.48
N SER A 356 -4.80 -2.44 -45.46
CA SER A 356 -5.58 -1.72 -46.49
C SER A 356 -4.72 -1.33 -47.69
N ASN A 357 -5.27 -1.46 -48.90
CA ASN A 357 -4.65 -0.93 -50.13
C ASN A 357 -4.50 0.61 -50.12
N TYR A 358 -5.22 1.29 -49.21
CA TYR A 358 -5.17 2.73 -49.01
C TYR A 358 -4.24 3.16 -47.88
N PHE A 359 -3.47 2.25 -47.29
CA PHE A 359 -2.47 2.59 -46.29
C PHE A 359 -1.38 3.50 -46.89
N ARG A 360 -1.24 4.71 -46.34
CA ARG A 360 -0.31 5.76 -46.76
C ARG A 360 0.47 6.31 -45.55
N PRO A 361 1.40 5.51 -45.00
CA PRO A 361 2.12 5.91 -43.79
C PRO A 361 3.15 7.03 -44.03
N CYS A 362 3.41 7.43 -45.29
CA CYS A 362 4.41 8.45 -45.64
C CYS A 362 3.81 9.77 -46.09
N LEU A 363 2.56 10.07 -45.72
CA LEU A 363 1.91 11.31 -46.13
C LEU A 363 2.67 12.55 -45.63
N ALA A 364 2.97 13.44 -46.58
CA ALA A 364 3.72 14.66 -46.33
C ALA A 364 2.90 15.63 -45.47
N PHE A 365 3.55 16.20 -44.45
CA PHE A 365 3.00 17.21 -43.55
C PHE A 365 2.36 18.37 -44.35
N SER A 366 1.15 18.79 -43.96
CA SER A 366 0.43 19.86 -44.65
C SER A 366 0.96 21.25 -44.28
N LYS A 367 2.15 21.64 -44.78
CA LYS A 367 2.72 23.03 -44.76
C LYS A 367 2.70 23.84 -43.44
N PHE A 368 2.35 23.28 -42.28
CA PHE A 368 2.33 24.03 -41.03
C PHE A 368 3.73 24.01 -40.38
N GLN A 369 4.25 25.19 -39.97
CA GLN A 369 5.51 25.38 -39.22
C GLN A 369 5.39 25.41 -37.66
N PRO A 370 4.58 24.59 -36.94
CA PRO A 370 4.60 24.60 -35.47
C PRO A 370 5.98 24.22 -34.90
N ALA A 371 6.68 23.31 -35.57
CA ALA A 371 7.95 22.74 -35.10
C ALA A 371 9.02 23.81 -34.81
N ALA A 372 9.14 24.85 -35.65
CA ALA A 372 10.16 25.88 -35.47
C ALA A 372 9.86 26.84 -34.30
N LYS A 373 8.58 27.11 -34.00
CA LYS A 373 8.18 27.93 -32.84
C LYS A 373 8.33 27.15 -31.54
N ILE A 374 7.97 25.86 -31.53
CA ILE A 374 8.02 25.02 -30.32
C ILE A 374 9.47 24.64 -29.98
N GLN A 375 10.34 24.43 -30.98
CA GLN A 375 11.77 24.11 -30.76
C GLN A 375 12.55 25.17 -29.97
N LYS A 376 12.14 26.44 -29.99
CA LYS A 376 12.83 27.52 -29.27
C LYS A 376 12.59 27.52 -27.76
N CYS A 377 11.54 26.86 -27.28
CA CYS A 377 11.11 26.90 -25.87
C CYS A 377 11.47 25.63 -25.10
N LEU A 378 11.99 24.57 -25.75
CA LEU A 378 12.17 23.27 -25.11
C LEU A 378 13.46 23.20 -24.28
N ALA A 379 13.32 22.78 -23.01
CA ALA A 379 14.41 22.13 -22.29
C ALA A 379 14.78 20.83 -23.05
N ARG A 380 15.93 20.84 -23.74
CA ARG A 380 16.41 19.68 -24.50
C ARG A 380 16.60 18.49 -23.56
N GLY A 381 16.10 17.31 -23.94
CA GLY A 381 16.49 16.03 -23.32
C GLY A 381 15.55 15.41 -22.29
N VAL A 382 14.33 15.94 -22.06
CA VAL A 382 13.33 15.29 -21.18
C VAL A 382 12.20 14.68 -22.01
N GLN A 383 12.02 13.37 -21.89
CA GLN A 383 10.86 12.68 -22.44
C GLN A 383 9.67 12.73 -21.48
N TYR A 384 8.53 13.15 -21.99
CA TYR A 384 7.27 13.28 -21.27
C TYR A 384 6.28 12.23 -21.73
N PHE A 385 5.42 11.79 -20.82
CA PHE A 385 4.43 10.74 -20.98
C PHE A 385 3.08 11.18 -20.41
N GLU A 386 1.99 10.59 -20.91
CA GLU A 386 0.68 10.72 -20.30
C GLU A 386 0.52 9.75 -19.12
N SER A 387 -0.57 9.89 -18.37
CA SER A 387 -0.91 9.04 -17.22
C SER A 387 -0.98 7.53 -17.50
N THR A 388 -1.06 7.09 -18.75
CA THR A 388 -1.03 5.66 -19.10
C THR A 388 0.36 5.19 -19.54
N GLY A 389 1.37 6.08 -19.54
CA GLY A 389 2.73 5.79 -20.00
C GLY A 389 2.95 5.96 -21.51
N MET A 390 1.97 6.44 -22.29
CA MET A 390 2.22 6.76 -23.70
C MET A 390 3.05 8.04 -23.82
N PRO A 391 4.02 8.09 -24.74
CA PRO A 391 4.90 9.24 -24.89
C PRO A 391 4.14 10.42 -25.48
N LEU A 392 4.41 11.60 -24.94
CA LEU A 392 3.95 12.90 -25.43
C LEU A 392 5.06 13.66 -26.17
N THR A 393 6.31 13.36 -25.84
CA THR A 393 7.51 13.77 -26.57
C THR A 393 8.35 12.55 -26.96
N ASN A 394 9.22 12.71 -27.95
CA ASN A 394 10.22 11.70 -28.27
C ASN A 394 11.36 11.70 -27.23
N ALA A 395 12.29 10.74 -27.35
CA ALA A 395 13.41 10.58 -26.42
C ALA A 395 14.34 11.82 -26.31
N LEU A 396 14.28 12.74 -27.28
CA LEU A 396 15.03 14.00 -27.27
C LEU A 396 14.24 15.18 -26.65
N GLY A 397 12.99 14.94 -26.27
CA GLY A 397 12.07 15.93 -25.74
C GLY A 397 11.30 16.73 -26.80
N TYR A 398 11.34 16.33 -28.07
CA TYR A 398 10.52 16.97 -29.11
C TYR A 398 9.07 16.48 -29.04
N PRO A 399 8.07 17.38 -29.09
CA PRO A 399 6.66 16.98 -29.06
C PRO A 399 6.28 16.04 -30.18
N LEU A 400 5.52 15.01 -29.81
CA LEU A 400 4.87 14.14 -30.76
C LEU A 400 3.57 14.78 -31.25
N PHE A 401 3.09 14.34 -32.41
CA PHE A 401 1.87 14.87 -33.03
C PHE A 401 0.93 13.72 -33.34
N ASN A 402 -0.35 13.87 -32.98
CA ASN A 402 -1.38 12.87 -33.28
C ASN A 402 -1.69 12.81 -34.80
N ALA A 403 -2.59 11.91 -35.19
CA ALA A 403 -3.02 11.74 -36.58
C ALA A 403 -3.66 13.01 -37.19
N ARG A 404 -4.17 13.92 -36.34
CA ARG A 404 -4.76 15.22 -36.73
C ARG A 404 -3.74 16.37 -36.75
N GLU A 405 -2.45 16.07 -36.61
CA GLU A 405 -1.36 17.05 -36.53
C GLU A 405 -1.44 18.00 -35.31
N GLU A 406 -2.11 17.60 -34.24
CA GLU A 406 -2.13 18.33 -32.97
C GLU A 406 -0.97 17.86 -32.07
N PRO A 407 -0.26 18.78 -31.39
CA PRO A 407 0.82 18.40 -30.48
C PRO A 407 0.25 17.64 -29.29
N MET A 408 0.89 16.53 -28.93
CA MET A 408 0.49 15.66 -27.83
C MET A 408 0.67 16.33 -26.45
N ILE A 409 1.49 17.37 -26.36
CA ILE A 409 1.81 18.12 -25.14
C ILE A 409 1.68 19.63 -25.37
N ILE A 410 1.20 20.34 -24.36
CA ILE A 410 1.07 21.80 -24.36
C ILE A 410 2.09 22.39 -23.38
N PHE A 411 2.86 23.37 -23.84
CA PHE A 411 3.79 24.13 -23.01
C PHE A 411 3.24 25.53 -22.73
N ASP A 412 3.64 26.12 -21.61
CA ASP A 412 3.37 27.51 -21.31
C ASP A 412 4.33 28.45 -22.09
N LYS A 413 4.23 29.76 -21.83
CA LYS A 413 5.12 30.76 -22.45
C LYS A 413 6.59 30.61 -22.02
N GLY A 414 6.85 29.97 -20.88
CA GLY A 414 8.19 29.70 -20.34
C GLY A 414 8.83 28.44 -20.90
N GLY A 415 8.07 27.58 -21.60
CA GLY A 415 8.55 26.30 -22.11
C GLY A 415 8.37 25.14 -21.12
N GLU A 416 7.61 25.35 -20.04
CA GLU A 416 7.26 24.29 -19.10
C GLU A 416 6.03 23.53 -19.57
N PRO A 417 6.00 22.20 -19.44
CA PRO A 417 4.83 21.40 -19.80
C PRO A 417 3.67 21.70 -18.86
N VAL A 418 2.48 21.95 -19.43
CA VAL A 418 1.27 22.28 -18.65
C VAL A 418 0.37 21.06 -18.53
N HIS A 419 0.02 20.46 -19.66
CA HIS A 419 -0.88 19.31 -19.74
C HIS A 419 -0.73 18.59 -21.10
N ASP A 420 -1.25 17.37 -21.20
CA ASP A 420 -1.35 16.64 -22.48
C ASP A 420 -2.41 17.29 -23.40
N PHE A 421 -2.53 16.81 -24.64
CA PHE A 421 -3.51 17.31 -25.60
C PHE A 421 -4.98 17.17 -25.16
N ARG A 422 -5.26 16.37 -24.12
CA ARG A 422 -6.57 16.14 -23.50
C ARG A 422 -6.75 16.91 -22.19
N LYS A 423 -5.83 17.84 -21.87
CA LYS A 423 -5.81 18.61 -20.61
C LYS A 423 -5.61 17.76 -19.35
N LYS A 424 -4.91 16.63 -19.46
CA LYS A 424 -4.51 15.77 -18.34
C LYS A 424 -3.07 16.03 -17.92
N GLY A 425 -2.69 15.54 -16.73
CA GLY A 425 -1.34 15.64 -16.22
C GLY A 425 -0.29 15.03 -17.14
N VAL A 426 0.90 15.64 -17.13
CA VAL A 426 2.09 15.19 -17.87
C VAL A 426 3.07 14.60 -16.88
N TYR A 427 3.77 13.55 -17.28
CA TYR A 427 4.71 12.80 -16.46
C TYR A 427 6.08 12.74 -17.12
N ASN A 428 7.16 12.72 -16.36
CA ASN A 428 8.47 12.38 -16.89
C ASN A 428 8.68 10.85 -16.88
N ALA A 429 9.86 10.39 -17.34
CA ALA A 429 10.20 8.96 -17.37
C ALA A 429 10.19 8.28 -15.99
N LEU A 430 10.32 9.03 -14.90
CA LEU A 430 10.24 8.52 -13.52
C LEU A 430 8.80 8.35 -13.01
N GLY A 431 7.80 8.63 -13.85
CA GLY A 431 6.39 8.68 -13.44
C GLY A 431 6.07 9.85 -12.51
N LEU A 432 7.01 10.79 -12.33
CA LEU A 432 6.79 12.02 -11.57
C LEU A 432 6.05 13.01 -12.45
N PRO A 433 5.05 13.74 -11.93
CA PRO A 433 4.31 14.67 -12.75
C PRO A 433 5.23 15.87 -13.03
N ALA A 434 5.13 16.41 -14.23
CA ALA A 434 5.72 17.69 -14.58
C ALA A 434 4.81 18.79 -13.99
N VAL A 435 4.75 18.85 -12.67
CA VAL A 435 3.79 19.68 -11.93
C VAL A 435 4.18 21.16 -12.09
N SER A 436 3.25 22.01 -12.54
CA SER A 436 3.42 23.47 -12.55
C SER A 436 3.16 24.12 -11.18
N SER A 437 2.55 23.39 -10.23
CA SER A 437 2.21 23.87 -8.88
C SER A 437 2.32 22.78 -7.80
N LEU A 438 3.16 23.02 -6.78
CA LEU A 438 3.25 22.18 -5.58
C LEU A 438 2.01 22.30 -4.66
N GLU A 439 1.03 23.16 -4.99
CA GLU A 439 -0.23 23.28 -4.23
C GLU A 439 -1.22 22.16 -4.54
N LEU A 440 -0.95 21.31 -5.55
CA LEU A 440 -1.82 20.19 -5.93
C LEU A 440 -1.18 18.84 -5.57
N PRO A 441 -2.00 17.83 -5.25
CA PRO A 441 -1.50 16.48 -5.05
C PRO A 441 -0.71 15.98 -6.26
N MET A 442 0.47 15.43 -6.01
CA MET A 442 1.29 14.75 -6.99
C MET A 442 0.69 13.37 -7.21
N LEU A 443 -0.02 13.20 -8.33
CA LEU A 443 -0.66 11.94 -8.68
C LEU A 443 0.09 11.33 -9.83
N GLY A 444 0.63 10.12 -9.66
CA GLY A 444 1.29 9.31 -10.69
C GLY A 444 0.30 8.74 -11.73
N PRO A 445 0.79 7.87 -12.61
CA PRO A 445 -0.04 7.11 -13.56
C PRO A 445 -1.28 6.49 -12.88
N GLY A 446 -2.44 6.59 -13.53
CA GLY A 446 -3.72 6.08 -12.99
C GLY A 446 -4.32 6.90 -11.83
N GLY A 447 -3.75 8.05 -11.47
CA GLY A 447 -4.26 8.90 -10.38
C GLY A 447 -3.81 8.44 -8.98
N ILE A 448 -2.79 7.58 -8.90
CA ILE A 448 -2.27 7.06 -7.64
C ILE A 448 -1.38 8.13 -6.98
N PRO A 449 -1.58 8.46 -5.69
CA PRO A 449 -0.70 9.34 -4.94
C PRO A 449 0.78 8.98 -5.04
N ILE A 450 1.62 9.98 -5.33
CA ILE A 450 3.08 9.83 -5.32
C ILE A 450 3.59 9.97 -3.89
N ARG A 451 4.40 9.00 -3.47
CA ARG A 451 5.06 8.97 -2.16
C ARG A 451 6.57 9.13 -2.33
N LEU A 452 7.08 10.26 -1.85
CA LEU A 452 8.50 10.59 -1.86
C LEU A 452 9.04 10.68 -0.45
N TYR A 453 10.31 10.32 -0.28
CA TYR A 453 11.03 10.33 0.98
C TYR A 453 12.38 11.00 0.82
N ASP A 454 12.91 11.56 1.90
CA ASP A 454 14.30 12.01 1.96
C ASP A 454 15.26 10.81 2.15
N LYS A 455 16.57 11.09 2.16
CA LYS A 455 17.61 10.08 2.39
C LYS A 455 17.48 9.36 3.74
N GLU A 456 16.91 10.06 4.73
CA GLU A 456 16.66 9.54 6.07
C GLU A 456 15.37 8.70 6.15
N GLY A 457 14.62 8.59 5.04
CA GLY A 457 13.37 7.85 4.96
C GLY A 457 12.16 8.59 5.49
N ARG A 458 12.26 9.91 5.71
CA ARG A 458 11.14 10.75 6.15
C ARG A 458 10.31 11.22 4.94
N PRO A 459 8.97 11.22 5.03
CA PRO A 459 8.11 11.59 3.90
C PRO A 459 8.31 13.03 3.42
N LEU A 460 8.14 13.26 2.12
CA LEU A 460 8.15 14.58 1.50
C LEU A 460 6.79 14.94 0.91
N THR A 461 5.88 13.97 0.88
CA THR A 461 4.49 14.04 0.40
C THR A 461 3.58 13.30 1.37
N ASP A 462 2.35 13.77 1.53
CA ASP A 462 1.35 13.16 2.41
C ASP A 462 0.63 11.95 1.79
N SER A 463 -0.27 11.36 2.59
CA SER A 463 -1.57 10.77 2.23
C SER A 463 -1.90 10.56 0.75
N THR A 464 -2.13 11.72 0.18
CA THR A 464 -2.82 12.00 -1.05
C THR A 464 -1.82 12.37 -2.16
N GLY A 465 -0.54 12.46 -1.82
CA GLY A 465 0.54 12.90 -2.70
C GLY A 465 0.77 14.40 -2.63
N LEU A 466 0.17 15.13 -1.69
CA LEU A 466 0.39 16.56 -1.53
C LEU A 466 1.80 16.81 -0.97
N PRO A 467 2.61 17.68 -1.58
CA PRO A 467 3.91 18.05 -1.04
C PRO A 467 3.80 18.65 0.37
N LEU A 468 4.55 18.08 1.31
CA LEU A 468 4.56 18.55 2.70
C LEU A 468 5.22 19.93 2.79
N LYS A 469 4.82 20.72 3.80
CA LYS A 469 5.41 22.04 4.12
C LYS A 469 6.07 22.00 5.50
N ASP A 470 7.21 22.66 5.63
CA ASP A 470 7.84 22.91 6.92
C ASP A 470 7.03 23.91 7.76
N VAL A 471 7.41 24.12 9.02
CA VAL A 471 6.74 25.06 9.93
C VAL A 471 6.73 26.51 9.42
N ARG A 472 7.58 26.85 8.44
CA ARG A 472 7.66 28.19 7.80
C ARG A 472 6.81 28.27 6.53
N GLY A 473 6.07 27.21 6.19
CA GLY A 473 5.25 27.12 4.99
C GLY A 473 6.04 26.84 3.71
N ARG A 474 7.32 26.48 3.79
CA ARG A 474 8.15 26.13 2.62
C ARG A 474 7.94 24.67 2.28
N TYR A 475 7.81 24.37 0.99
CA TYR A 475 7.71 22.99 0.53
C TYR A 475 8.96 22.18 0.86
N MET A 476 8.74 20.96 1.35
CA MET A 476 9.77 19.94 1.56
C MET A 476 10.36 19.44 0.25
N LEU A 477 9.72 19.77 -0.88
CA LEU A 477 10.17 19.48 -2.24
C LEU A 477 10.56 20.77 -2.98
N ARG A 478 11.56 20.65 -3.86
CA ARG A 478 11.93 21.63 -4.87
C ARG A 478 11.80 21.01 -6.26
N VAL A 479 11.08 21.70 -7.13
CA VAL A 479 10.99 21.38 -8.56
C VAL A 479 11.92 22.34 -9.30
N PHE A 480 12.85 21.82 -10.08
CA PHE A 480 13.71 22.67 -10.91
C PHE A 480 12.94 23.19 -12.11
N SER A 481 13.27 24.42 -12.52
CA SER A 481 12.59 25.22 -13.55
C SER A 481 12.77 24.72 -15.00
N LYS A 482 12.84 23.40 -15.21
CA LYS A 482 12.95 22.70 -16.51
C LYS A 482 12.41 21.25 -16.48
N GLY A 483 11.58 20.90 -15.49
CA GLY A 483 11.06 19.52 -15.34
C GLY A 483 12.11 18.42 -15.07
N MET A 484 13.38 18.78 -14.80
CA MET A 484 14.50 17.82 -14.75
C MET A 484 14.65 17.03 -13.44
N GLY A 485 13.85 17.30 -12.42
CA GLY A 485 13.94 16.52 -11.18
C GLY A 485 13.23 17.16 -10.00
N ILE A 486 12.80 16.28 -9.11
CA ILE A 486 12.31 16.63 -7.78
C ILE A 486 13.45 16.36 -6.82
N MET A 487 13.80 17.37 -6.02
CA MET A 487 14.75 17.25 -4.92
C MET A 487 14.06 17.61 -3.61
N ASP A 488 14.66 17.22 -2.48
CA ASP A 488 14.23 17.74 -1.20
C ASP A 488 14.52 19.25 -1.08
N ILE A 489 13.99 19.89 -0.04
CA ILE A 489 14.19 21.32 0.22
C ILE A 489 15.67 21.73 0.36
N LYS A 490 16.55 20.79 0.72
CA LYS A 490 18.00 20.99 0.84
C LYS A 490 18.74 20.77 -0.48
N GLY A 491 18.04 20.41 -1.56
CA GLY A 491 18.63 20.12 -2.86
C GLY A 491 19.29 18.74 -2.92
N ARG A 492 18.84 17.80 -2.08
CA ARG A 492 19.28 16.39 -2.10
C ARG A 492 18.29 15.55 -2.91
N GLU A 493 18.74 14.40 -3.37
CA GLU A 493 17.91 13.42 -4.07
C GLU A 493 16.70 12.98 -3.24
N VAL A 494 15.60 12.65 -3.91
CA VAL A 494 14.43 12.03 -3.30
C VAL A 494 14.41 10.54 -3.58
N TYR A 495 13.73 9.81 -2.70
CA TYR A 495 13.66 8.36 -2.71
C TYR A 495 12.20 7.92 -2.79
N ASP A 496 11.96 6.78 -3.43
CA ASP A 496 10.66 6.13 -3.37
C ASP A 496 10.46 5.37 -2.04
N LYS A 497 9.31 4.71 -1.89
CA LYS A 497 8.99 3.91 -0.69
C LYS A 497 9.93 2.72 -0.46
N ASN A 498 10.56 2.22 -1.52
CA ASN A 498 11.50 1.09 -1.44
C ASN A 498 12.93 1.57 -1.14
N GLY A 499 13.16 2.89 -1.09
CA GLY A 499 14.47 3.48 -0.87
C GLY A 499 15.34 3.59 -2.12
N TYR A 500 14.77 3.44 -3.32
CA TYR A 500 15.47 3.74 -4.57
C TYR A 500 15.44 5.24 -4.81
N SER A 501 16.60 5.84 -5.12
CA SER A 501 16.67 7.26 -5.47
C SER A 501 16.26 7.51 -6.92
N THR A 502 15.97 8.76 -7.25
CA THR A 502 15.64 9.19 -8.63
C THR A 502 16.75 8.92 -9.65
N LYS A 503 17.97 8.54 -9.23
CA LYS A 503 19.04 8.09 -10.12
C LYS A 503 18.81 6.68 -10.68
N PHE A 504 18.02 5.86 -10.00
CA PHE A 504 17.76 4.47 -10.39
C PHE A 504 16.44 4.35 -11.14
N LEU A 505 16.35 4.96 -12.33
CA LEU A 505 15.10 5.10 -13.11
C LEU A 505 14.24 3.84 -13.21
N ILE A 506 14.88 2.68 -13.38
CA ILE A 506 14.22 1.39 -13.59
C ILE A 506 13.60 0.81 -12.30
N HIS A 507 14.15 1.16 -11.14
CA HIS A 507 13.70 0.67 -9.83
C HIS A 507 12.86 1.69 -9.08
N PHE A 508 13.04 2.97 -9.40
CA PHE A 508 12.30 4.07 -8.78
C PHE A 508 10.82 3.96 -9.09
N ASN A 509 10.02 3.72 -8.06
CA ASN A 509 8.58 3.70 -8.15
C ASN A 509 7.95 4.60 -7.08
N ALA A 510 7.79 5.88 -7.45
CA ALA A 510 7.07 6.86 -6.65
C ALA A 510 5.58 6.54 -6.45
N SER A 511 5.00 5.65 -7.26
CA SER A 511 3.56 5.36 -7.26
C SER A 511 3.25 4.14 -6.39
N GLY A 512 2.45 4.33 -5.34
CA GLY A 512 1.83 3.22 -4.62
C GLY A 512 1.66 3.46 -3.14
N SER A 513 0.70 2.75 -2.56
CA SER A 513 0.50 2.74 -1.11
C SER A 513 1.74 2.20 -0.40
N ALA A 514 2.10 2.79 0.73
CA ALA A 514 3.07 2.18 1.63
C ALA A 514 2.51 0.81 2.08
N VAL A 515 3.38 -0.19 2.12
CA VAL A 515 2.99 -1.53 2.55
C VAL A 515 2.69 -1.45 4.05
N ASN A 516 1.48 -1.84 4.47
CA ASN A 516 1.04 -1.94 5.87
C ASN A 516 0.89 -0.62 6.66
N ILE A 517 0.05 0.32 6.21
CA ILE A 517 -0.53 1.33 7.13
C ILE A 517 -1.82 0.74 7.72
N ASP A 518 -1.70 -0.25 8.61
CA ASP A 518 -2.87 -0.87 9.26
C ASP A 518 -3.42 -0.05 10.44
N LYS A 519 -2.78 1.09 10.77
CA LYS A 519 -3.21 2.00 11.84
C LYS A 519 -3.02 3.45 11.43
N GLU A 520 -4.14 4.08 11.08
CA GLU A 520 -4.21 5.53 10.88
C GLU A 520 -4.39 6.22 12.23
N ASP A 521 -3.28 6.50 12.93
CA ASP A 521 -3.33 7.34 14.12
C ASP A 521 -3.55 8.80 13.67
N THR A 522 -4.65 9.41 14.11
CA THR A 522 -4.97 10.81 13.80
C THR A 522 -4.83 11.67 15.05
N VAL A 523 -4.13 12.80 14.92
CA VAL A 523 -3.98 13.79 15.99
C VAL A 523 -4.95 14.96 15.73
N ILE A 524 -5.91 15.10 16.62
CA ILE A 524 -6.88 16.20 16.64
C ILE A 524 -6.71 17.06 17.90
N SER A 525 -6.98 18.34 17.76
CA SER A 525 -6.93 19.33 18.83
C SER A 525 -8.13 19.18 19.77
N VAL A 526 -8.13 19.92 20.88
CA VAL A 526 -9.24 19.96 21.83
C VAL A 526 -10.54 20.43 21.18
N ASP A 527 -10.46 21.23 20.11
CA ASP A 527 -11.64 21.73 19.41
C ASP A 527 -12.13 20.78 18.30
N GLY A 528 -11.48 19.62 18.12
CA GLY A 528 -11.79 18.63 17.07
C GLY A 528 -11.11 18.89 15.72
N GLU A 529 -10.39 20.01 15.60
CA GLU A 529 -9.64 20.35 14.38
C GLU A 529 -8.35 19.53 14.29
N PRO A 530 -7.97 19.03 13.10
CA PRO A 530 -6.67 18.40 12.84
C PRO A 530 -5.48 19.19 13.39
N MET A 531 -4.54 18.51 14.05
CA MET A 531 -3.31 19.14 14.50
C MET A 531 -2.18 18.96 13.49
N PHE A 532 -1.53 20.07 13.16
CA PHE A 532 -0.28 20.13 12.41
C PHE A 532 0.87 20.17 13.42
N LEU A 533 1.58 19.06 13.49
CA LEU A 533 2.68 18.85 14.42
C LEU A 533 4.01 18.87 13.69
N TYR A 534 5.04 19.35 14.37
CA TYR A 534 6.40 19.45 13.86
C TYR A 534 7.40 18.96 14.89
N ASP A 535 8.56 18.50 14.42
CA ASP A 535 9.71 18.30 15.30
C ASP A 535 10.41 19.63 15.65
N GLU A 536 11.50 19.56 16.39
CA GLU A 536 12.28 20.74 16.79
C GLU A 536 12.93 21.48 15.62
N GLU A 537 13.14 20.78 14.50
CA GLU A 537 13.74 21.32 13.28
C GLU A 537 12.69 21.94 12.34
N GLY A 538 11.41 21.81 12.68
CA GLY A 538 10.27 22.32 11.92
C GLY A 538 9.82 21.39 10.79
N TYR A 539 10.23 20.11 10.82
CA TYR A 539 9.78 19.09 9.90
C TYR A 539 8.39 18.57 10.31
N PRO A 540 7.44 18.41 9.38
CA PRO A 540 6.06 18.02 9.70
C PRO A 540 5.98 16.55 10.16
N LEU A 541 5.23 16.31 11.22
CA LEU A 541 4.99 14.98 11.80
C LEU A 541 3.55 14.49 11.58
N THR A 542 2.66 15.37 11.13
CA THR A 542 1.28 15.03 10.74
C THR A 542 0.93 15.67 9.39
N GLU A 543 -0.04 15.06 8.71
CA GLU A 543 -0.64 15.55 7.47
C GLU A 543 -1.69 16.63 7.72
N GLN A 544 -2.22 17.21 6.64
CA GLN A 544 -3.25 18.26 6.75
C GLN A 544 -4.56 17.79 7.38
N SER A 545 -4.83 16.49 7.32
CA SER A 545 -5.95 15.81 8.00
C SER A 545 -5.67 15.52 9.48
N GLY A 546 -4.45 15.77 9.97
CA GLY A 546 -4.01 15.41 11.32
C GLY A 546 -3.49 13.98 11.44
N LEU A 547 -3.52 13.21 10.35
CA LEU A 547 -3.00 11.85 10.31
C LEU A 547 -1.48 11.84 10.54
N VAL A 548 -0.98 10.93 11.36
CA VAL A 548 0.44 10.86 11.71
C VAL A 548 1.24 10.34 10.52
N LEU A 549 2.26 11.09 10.15
CA LEU A 549 3.17 10.70 9.07
C LEU A 549 3.99 9.47 9.49
N CYS A 550 4.25 8.59 8.53
CA CYS A 550 5.09 7.42 8.70
C CYS A 550 6.36 7.52 7.85
N ASN A 551 7.47 6.97 8.33
CA ASN A 551 8.67 6.81 7.52
C ASN A 551 8.46 5.75 6.41
N ARG A 552 9.46 5.57 5.53
CA ARG A 552 9.39 4.60 4.43
C ARG A 552 9.22 3.13 4.88
N LEU A 553 9.54 2.80 6.14
CA LEU A 553 9.38 1.47 6.73
C LEU A 553 7.97 1.25 7.31
N GLY A 554 7.11 2.28 7.28
CA GLY A 554 5.78 2.23 7.88
C GLY A 554 5.75 2.55 9.37
N GLU A 555 6.85 3.04 9.95
CA GLU A 555 6.91 3.41 11.36
C GLU A 555 6.39 4.84 11.55
N SER A 556 5.46 5.00 12.50
CA SER A 556 4.92 6.31 12.88
C SER A 556 6.02 7.24 13.37
N LEU A 557 6.05 8.47 12.85
CA LEU A 557 7.01 9.50 13.28
C LEU A 557 6.70 10.03 14.69
N ILE A 558 5.50 9.78 15.22
CA ILE A 558 5.09 10.12 16.58
C ILE A 558 4.83 8.84 17.37
N LYS A 559 5.37 8.76 18.59
CA LYS A 559 5.05 7.74 19.58
C LYS A 559 4.48 8.36 20.86
N SER A 560 3.68 7.56 21.58
CA SER A 560 3.20 7.94 22.91
C SER A 560 4.22 7.51 23.96
N HIS A 561 4.74 8.46 24.74
CA HIS A 561 5.59 8.18 25.89
C HIS A 561 4.76 7.56 27.03
N GLU A 562 5.38 6.77 27.90
CA GLU A 562 4.71 6.12 29.05
C GLU A 562 3.98 7.10 29.99
N GLN A 563 4.36 8.38 29.96
CA GLN A 563 3.76 9.46 30.75
C GLN A 563 2.65 10.23 30.00
N GLY A 564 2.24 9.79 28.80
CA GLY A 564 1.15 10.39 28.01
C GLY A 564 1.54 11.58 27.12
N PHE A 565 2.83 11.77 26.86
CA PHE A 565 3.35 12.81 25.96
C PHE A 565 3.50 12.29 24.53
N SER A 566 3.20 13.14 23.53
CA SER A 566 3.58 12.86 22.15
C SER A 566 5.05 13.23 21.94
N MET A 567 5.85 12.24 21.53
CA MET A 567 7.26 12.43 21.22
C MET A 567 7.56 11.92 19.81
N THR A 568 8.64 12.40 19.20
CA THR A 568 9.14 11.80 17.97
C THR A 568 9.64 10.38 18.25
N ILE A 569 9.87 9.60 17.18
CA ILE A 569 10.44 8.24 17.30
C ILE A 569 11.76 8.21 18.09
N ASP A 570 12.54 9.29 18.05
CA ASP A 570 13.83 9.47 18.75
C ASP A 570 13.68 10.11 20.14
N ASP A 571 12.49 10.05 20.74
CA ASP A 571 12.18 10.59 22.07
C ASP A 571 12.35 12.13 22.21
N LYS A 572 12.22 12.88 21.11
CA LYS A 572 12.25 14.35 21.15
C LYS A 572 10.84 14.95 21.30
N PRO A 573 10.71 16.16 21.87
CA PRO A 573 9.42 16.84 22.00
C PRO A 573 8.79 17.16 20.63
N VAL A 574 7.46 17.15 20.58
CA VAL A 574 6.67 17.55 19.41
C VAL A 574 6.06 18.93 19.62
N TYR A 575 5.99 19.74 18.57
CA TYR A 575 5.57 21.15 18.60
C TYR A 575 4.36 21.39 17.70
N ASP A 576 3.47 22.32 18.06
CA ASP A 576 2.41 22.81 17.17
C ASP A 576 2.90 23.89 16.19
N VAL A 577 2.04 24.34 15.26
CA VAL A 577 2.32 25.46 14.33
C VAL A 577 2.75 26.78 15.01
N LYS A 578 2.48 26.94 16.31
CA LYS A 578 2.88 28.14 17.10
C LYS A 578 4.18 27.91 17.86
N GLY A 579 4.85 26.76 17.67
CA GLY A 579 6.07 26.38 18.37
C GLY A 579 5.87 25.96 19.83
N ARG A 580 4.64 25.65 20.25
CA ARG A 580 4.32 25.21 21.62
C ARG A 580 4.46 23.70 21.72
N LYS A 581 5.11 23.22 22.78
CA LYS A 581 5.24 21.78 23.06
C LYS A 581 3.87 21.15 23.27
N CYS A 582 3.56 20.09 22.51
CA CYS A 582 2.33 19.33 22.64
C CYS A 582 2.47 18.27 23.74
N LEU A 583 2.12 18.66 24.96
CA LEU A 583 2.40 17.89 26.18
C LEU A 583 1.28 16.90 26.60
N LYS A 584 0.21 16.70 25.82
CA LYS A 584 -0.86 15.77 26.23
C LYS A 584 -1.77 15.41 25.07
N THR A 585 -1.80 14.14 24.69
CA THR A 585 -2.91 13.54 23.93
C THR A 585 -3.69 12.63 24.87
N PHE A 586 -4.88 13.07 25.30
CA PHE A 586 -5.87 12.15 25.87
C PHE A 586 -6.67 11.56 24.72
N SER A 587 -6.18 10.48 24.11
CA SER A 587 -6.96 9.73 23.12
C SER A 587 -7.50 8.45 23.74
N ARG A 588 -8.83 8.25 23.63
CA ARG A 588 -9.58 7.03 23.98
C ARG A 588 -9.06 5.76 23.28
N HIS A 589 -8.18 5.87 22.29
CA HIS A 589 -7.78 4.78 21.40
C HIS A 589 -6.50 4.02 21.79
N LEU A 590 -5.80 4.43 22.87
CA LEU A 590 -4.53 3.77 23.27
C LEU A 590 -4.70 2.54 24.18
N GLY A 591 -5.92 2.09 24.49
CA GLY A 591 -6.11 0.94 25.39
C GLY A 591 -5.60 1.16 26.82
N LEU A 592 -5.38 2.42 27.22
CA LEU A 592 -4.95 2.77 28.57
C LEU A 592 -6.15 2.63 29.52
N SER A 593 -6.09 1.64 30.41
CA SER A 593 -7.10 1.40 31.44
C SER A 593 -7.13 2.55 32.45
N ILE A 594 -8.26 3.27 32.52
CA ILE A 594 -8.42 4.40 33.46
C ILE A 594 -9.18 3.94 34.72
N GLY A 595 -8.63 4.20 35.90
CA GLY A 595 -9.25 3.92 37.20
C GLY A 595 -9.94 5.15 37.78
N LEU A 596 -11.28 5.24 37.66
CA LEU A 596 -12.07 6.39 38.11
C LEU A 596 -12.99 6.02 39.27
N TYR A 597 -13.10 6.93 40.23
CA TYR A 597 -13.98 6.81 41.40
C TYR A 597 -14.81 8.08 41.60
N ASP A 598 -15.97 7.93 42.25
CA ASP A 598 -16.74 9.08 42.74
C ASP A 598 -16.25 9.58 44.10
N LYS A 599 -16.87 10.65 44.60
CA LYS A 599 -16.58 11.25 45.91
C LYS A 599 -16.79 10.32 47.11
N ASN A 600 -17.55 9.25 46.94
CA ASN A 600 -17.82 8.25 47.98
C ASN A 600 -16.94 7.00 47.78
N SER A 601 -15.87 7.12 46.99
CA SER A 601 -14.95 6.04 46.66
C SER A 601 -15.59 4.88 45.90
N ARG A 602 -16.73 5.07 45.23
CA ARG A 602 -17.34 4.03 44.39
C ARG A 602 -16.66 4.00 43.02
N PRO A 603 -16.34 2.83 42.47
CA PRO A 603 -15.72 2.74 41.17
C PRO A 603 -16.70 3.15 40.06
N LEU A 604 -16.20 3.93 39.10
CA LEU A 604 -16.90 4.39 37.91
C LEU A 604 -16.40 3.68 36.64
N THR A 605 -15.27 3.00 36.75
CA THR A 605 -14.73 2.10 35.73
C THR A 605 -14.50 0.70 36.30
N ASP A 606 -14.53 -0.30 35.43
CA ASP A 606 -14.20 -1.67 35.79
C ASP A 606 -12.68 -1.86 35.95
N ARG A 607 -12.28 -3.09 36.26
CA ARG A 607 -10.88 -3.48 36.43
C ARG A 607 -10.02 -3.44 35.17
N TYR A 608 -10.61 -3.17 34.00
CA TYR A 608 -9.95 -2.98 32.71
C TYR A 608 -10.01 -1.52 32.25
N GLY A 609 -10.62 -0.65 33.05
CA GLY A 609 -10.81 0.77 32.74
C GLY A 609 -12.02 1.08 31.87
N SER A 610 -12.90 0.10 31.61
CA SER A 610 -14.16 0.33 30.89
C SER A 610 -15.13 1.09 31.78
N VAL A 611 -15.87 2.04 31.20
CA VAL A 611 -16.88 2.80 31.94
C VAL A 611 -17.99 1.87 32.40
N LEU A 612 -18.34 1.96 33.67
CA LEU A 612 -19.48 1.25 34.23
C LEU A 612 -20.78 1.97 33.87
N HIS A 613 -21.87 1.23 33.82
CA HIS A 613 -23.19 1.76 33.51
C HIS A 613 -24.17 1.48 34.65
N THR A 614 -25.15 2.35 34.82
CA THR A 614 -26.32 2.04 35.65
C THR A 614 -27.09 0.86 35.05
N ARG A 615 -27.96 0.23 35.85
CA ARG A 615 -28.85 -0.83 35.36
C ARG A 615 -29.69 -0.43 34.15
N LYS A 616 -29.98 0.87 33.99
CA LYS A 616 -30.75 1.44 32.88
C LYS A 616 -29.88 1.76 31.65
N GLY A 617 -28.58 1.46 31.69
CA GLY A 617 -27.65 1.68 30.59
C GLY A 617 -27.08 3.09 30.50
N GLN A 618 -27.16 3.90 31.57
CA GLN A 618 -26.54 5.22 31.59
C GLN A 618 -25.10 5.13 32.08
N ASP A 619 -24.15 5.72 31.34
CA ASP A 619 -22.73 5.79 31.70
C ASP A 619 -22.56 6.50 33.05
N LEU A 620 -21.77 5.89 33.95
CA LEU A 620 -21.46 6.50 35.26
C LEU A 620 -20.49 7.67 35.16
N VAL A 621 -19.82 7.83 34.01
CA VAL A 621 -18.88 8.92 33.74
C VAL A 621 -19.45 9.78 32.63
N ILE A 622 -19.62 11.08 32.91
CA ILE A 622 -20.00 12.07 31.92
C ILE A 622 -18.74 12.56 31.25
N PHE A 623 -18.72 12.43 29.93
CA PHE A 623 -17.63 12.91 29.10
C PHE A 623 -17.98 14.25 28.43
N ASP A 624 -16.97 15.10 28.20
CA ASP A 624 -17.15 16.23 27.31
C ASP A 624 -17.19 15.78 25.85
N ARG A 625 -17.39 16.74 24.94
CA ARG A 625 -17.35 16.50 23.48
C ARG A 625 -15.99 15.95 23.00
N CYS A 626 -14.95 16.01 23.83
CA CYS A 626 -13.59 15.53 23.56
C CYS A 626 -13.32 14.18 24.23
N PHE A 627 -14.35 13.50 24.75
CA PHE A 627 -14.23 12.24 25.47
C PHE A 627 -13.34 12.28 26.74
N ARG A 628 -13.15 13.47 27.34
CA ARG A 628 -12.49 13.59 28.65
C ARG A 628 -13.52 13.40 29.76
N PRO A 629 -13.20 12.62 30.80
CA PRO A 629 -14.12 12.40 31.89
C PRO A 629 -14.22 13.69 32.72
N ILE A 630 -15.40 14.32 32.76
CA ILE A 630 -15.61 15.61 33.46
C ILE A 630 -16.14 15.38 34.87
N SER A 631 -17.15 14.51 34.99
CA SER A 631 -17.92 14.34 36.22
C SER A 631 -18.54 12.95 36.30
N ALA A 632 -18.91 12.54 37.50
CA ALA A 632 -19.73 11.35 37.71
C ALA A 632 -21.20 11.63 37.40
N LEU A 633 -21.94 10.61 36.92
CA LEU A 633 -23.37 10.68 36.61
C LEU A 633 -24.21 11.16 37.80
N VAL A 634 -23.86 10.72 39.02
CA VAL A 634 -24.58 11.06 40.26
C VAL A 634 -24.10 12.41 40.85
N GLY A 635 -23.52 13.28 40.02
CA GLY A 635 -23.14 14.65 40.39
C GLY A 635 -21.93 14.69 41.34
N GLY A 636 -20.75 14.89 40.76
CA GLY A 636 -19.53 15.08 41.54
C GLY A 636 -18.27 15.15 40.69
N GLU A 637 -17.19 15.58 41.33
CA GLU A 637 -15.85 15.46 40.76
C GLU A 637 -15.44 13.99 40.65
N LEU A 638 -14.48 13.72 39.79
CA LEU A 638 -13.89 12.40 39.61
C LEU A 638 -12.62 12.30 40.44
N TYR A 639 -12.34 11.12 40.94
CA TYR A 639 -11.20 10.82 41.77
C TYR A 639 -10.40 9.66 41.20
N ASP A 640 -9.09 9.65 41.43
CA ASP A 640 -8.23 8.51 41.13
C ASP A 640 -8.34 7.41 42.21
N TYR A 641 -7.61 6.31 42.04
CA TYR A 641 -7.58 5.21 43.00
C TYR A 641 -7.03 5.57 44.39
N LYS A 642 -6.32 6.70 44.54
CA LYS A 642 -5.84 7.22 45.82
C LYS A 642 -6.85 8.16 46.49
N GLY A 643 -8.00 8.42 45.85
CA GLY A 643 -8.99 9.38 46.33
C GLY A 643 -8.56 10.83 46.09
N MET A 644 -7.63 11.10 45.16
CA MET A 644 -7.30 12.47 44.75
C MET A 644 -8.24 12.92 43.63
N PRO A 645 -8.83 14.13 43.72
CA PRO A 645 -9.69 14.65 42.66
C PRO A 645 -8.87 14.87 41.39
N LEU A 646 -9.41 14.55 40.21
CA LEU A 646 -8.66 14.61 38.94
C LEU A 646 -8.15 16.01 38.56
N LYS A 647 -8.71 17.07 39.16
CA LYS A 647 -8.20 18.43 39.01
C LYS A 647 -6.87 18.66 39.74
N HIS A 648 -6.51 17.78 40.67
CA HIS A 648 -5.28 17.87 41.45
C HIS A 648 -4.08 17.46 40.58
N PRO A 649 -2.94 18.19 40.60
CA PRO A 649 -1.79 17.93 39.73
C PRO A 649 -1.18 16.53 39.88
N PHE A 650 -1.37 15.91 41.05
CA PHE A 650 -0.82 14.58 41.37
C PHE A 650 -1.82 13.44 41.19
N ALA A 651 -3.05 13.72 40.76
CA ALA A 651 -4.02 12.68 40.48
C ALA A 651 -3.54 11.78 39.34
N ASP A 652 -3.59 10.47 39.54
CA ASP A 652 -3.13 9.47 38.59
C ASP A 652 -4.27 8.53 38.17
N PRO A 653 -5.08 8.96 37.19
CA PRO A 653 -6.19 8.15 36.69
C PRO A 653 -5.71 6.95 35.84
N SER A 654 -4.43 6.88 35.47
CA SER A 654 -3.89 5.80 34.62
C SER A 654 -3.65 4.48 35.36
N ARG A 655 -3.76 4.49 36.69
CA ARG A 655 -3.55 3.31 37.53
C ARG A 655 -4.86 2.82 38.12
N LEU A 656 -5.07 1.51 37.99
CA LEU A 656 -6.17 0.80 38.63
C LEU A 656 -5.77 0.35 40.05
N ALA A 657 -6.73 0.33 40.97
CA ALA A 657 -6.52 -0.25 42.28
C ALA A 657 -6.25 -1.77 42.16
N LYS A 658 -5.22 -2.26 42.85
CA LYS A 658 -4.87 -3.69 42.88
C LYS A 658 -5.77 -4.43 43.87
N ASN A 659 -7.00 -4.69 43.46
CA ASN A 659 -7.98 -5.39 44.29
C ASN A 659 -8.00 -6.90 44.01
N PRO A 660 -8.43 -7.73 44.99
CA PRO A 660 -8.58 -9.16 44.79
C PRO A 660 -9.52 -9.48 43.63
N VAL A 661 -9.18 -10.50 42.87
CA VAL A 661 -10.02 -10.98 41.77
C VAL A 661 -11.02 -12.00 42.32
N LYS A 662 -12.23 -11.54 42.65
CA LYS A 662 -13.32 -12.41 43.06
C LYS A 662 -14.51 -12.22 42.13
N GLN A 663 -14.92 -13.30 41.48
CA GLN A 663 -16.09 -13.34 40.60
C GLN A 663 -17.24 -14.02 41.32
N ILE A 664 -18.46 -13.53 41.14
CA ILE A 664 -19.64 -14.23 41.65
C ILE A 664 -19.93 -15.48 40.79
N PRO A 665 -20.57 -16.51 41.37
CA PRO A 665 -21.09 -17.63 40.60
C PRO A 665 -21.98 -17.15 39.46
N ASP A 666 -21.89 -17.79 38.29
CA ASP A 666 -22.68 -17.52 37.08
C ASP A 666 -22.39 -16.17 36.37
N GLY A 667 -21.42 -15.36 36.84
CA GLY A 667 -20.94 -14.16 36.12
C GLY A 667 -21.98 -13.05 35.91
N VAL A 668 -22.98 -12.97 36.78
CA VAL A 668 -24.12 -12.03 36.63
C VAL A 668 -23.72 -10.62 37.07
N GLN A 669 -24.18 -9.59 36.37
CA GLN A 669 -24.03 -8.20 36.83
C GLN A 669 -25.07 -7.87 37.92
N LEU A 670 -24.59 -7.36 39.06
CA LEU A 670 -25.40 -6.99 40.22
C LEU A 670 -25.43 -5.48 40.42
N PHE A 671 -26.53 -4.98 40.98
CA PHE A 671 -26.80 -3.57 41.23
C PHE A 671 -27.33 -3.35 42.64
N ASP A 672 -27.11 -2.15 43.18
CA ASP A 672 -27.76 -1.71 44.42
C ASP A 672 -29.18 -1.16 44.17
N CYS A 673 -29.80 -0.60 45.22
CA CYS A 673 -31.12 0.03 45.12
C CYS A 673 -31.13 1.36 44.35
N GLU A 674 -29.96 1.94 44.04
CA GLU A 674 -29.79 3.20 43.31
C GLU A 674 -29.48 2.95 41.82
N ASP A 675 -29.65 1.71 41.35
CA ASP A 675 -29.28 1.26 40.00
C ASP A 675 -27.77 1.33 39.71
N LEU A 676 -26.91 1.42 40.74
CA LEU A 676 -25.46 1.47 40.58
C LEU A 676 -24.85 0.06 40.62
N PRO A 677 -23.88 -0.25 39.75
CA PRO A 677 -23.29 -1.57 39.65
C PRO A 677 -22.43 -1.89 40.88
N LEU A 678 -22.55 -3.13 41.33
CA LEU A 678 -21.76 -3.73 42.42
C LEU A 678 -20.78 -4.78 41.90
N THR A 679 -20.99 -5.25 40.67
CA THR A 679 -20.07 -6.08 39.90
C THR A 679 -19.94 -5.53 38.49
N ASP A 680 -18.87 -5.89 37.77
CA ASP A 680 -18.75 -5.58 36.35
C ASP A 680 -19.67 -6.48 35.47
N LEU A 681 -19.60 -6.27 34.15
CA LEU A 681 -20.39 -7.01 33.16
C LEU A 681 -20.10 -8.52 33.15
N SER A 682 -18.92 -8.93 33.63
CA SER A 682 -18.52 -10.33 33.76
C SER A 682 -18.82 -10.91 35.16
N GLY A 683 -19.39 -10.11 36.06
CA GLY A 683 -19.68 -10.51 37.44
C GLY A 683 -18.47 -10.48 38.38
N PHE A 684 -17.38 -9.79 38.04
CA PHE A 684 -16.31 -9.53 39.02
C PHE A 684 -16.77 -8.48 40.02
N ILE A 685 -16.47 -8.72 41.30
CA ILE A 685 -16.82 -7.82 42.38
C ILE A 685 -16.07 -6.50 42.22
N LEU A 686 -16.82 -5.41 42.28
CA LEU A 686 -16.26 -4.06 42.30
C LEU A 686 -15.80 -3.72 43.73
N TYR A 687 -14.80 -2.86 43.83
CA TYR A 687 -14.19 -2.47 45.10
C TYR A 687 -14.14 -0.95 45.20
N THR A 688 -14.27 -0.41 46.42
CA THR A 688 -13.99 1.00 46.65
C THR A 688 -12.53 1.34 46.35
N SER A 689 -12.20 2.62 46.25
CA SER A 689 -10.80 3.09 46.18
C SER A 689 -9.96 2.63 47.38
N TYR A 690 -10.60 2.28 48.50
CA TYR A 690 -9.96 1.73 49.72
C TYR A 690 -9.88 0.20 49.74
N GLY A 691 -10.30 -0.48 48.67
CA GLY A 691 -10.26 -1.94 48.57
C GLY A 691 -11.37 -2.68 49.33
N ILE A 692 -12.48 -2.00 49.64
CA ILE A 692 -13.64 -2.63 50.29
C ILE A 692 -14.57 -3.21 49.20
N PRO A 693 -14.97 -4.49 49.26
CA PRO A 693 -15.85 -5.09 48.26
C PRO A 693 -17.25 -4.46 48.29
N MET A 694 -17.82 -4.22 47.11
CA MET A 694 -19.16 -3.65 46.94
C MET A 694 -20.30 -4.58 47.36
N VAL A 695 -20.02 -5.87 47.52
CA VAL A 695 -21.00 -6.90 47.91
C VAL A 695 -20.49 -7.73 49.08
N SER A 696 -21.39 -8.06 50.01
CA SER A 696 -21.14 -8.97 51.12
C SER A 696 -21.82 -10.33 50.93
N PHE A 697 -21.23 -11.38 51.52
CA PHE A 697 -21.71 -12.75 51.40
C PHE A 697 -22.20 -13.29 52.75
N ASP A 698 -23.16 -14.22 52.72
CA ASP A 698 -23.54 -15.01 53.89
C ASP A 698 -22.57 -16.17 54.15
N VAL A 699 -22.79 -16.91 55.24
CA VAL A 699 -21.97 -18.09 55.62
C VAL A 699 -22.00 -19.22 54.59
N HIS A 700 -22.94 -19.18 53.64
CA HIS A 700 -23.08 -20.15 52.55
C HIS A 700 -22.52 -19.62 51.23
N GLY A 701 -21.87 -18.45 51.21
CA GLY A 701 -21.30 -17.85 50.02
C GLY A 701 -22.31 -17.19 49.08
N ARG A 702 -23.55 -16.95 49.52
CA ARG A 702 -24.59 -16.24 48.74
C ARG A 702 -24.56 -14.76 49.02
N ILE A 703 -25.09 -13.96 48.09
CA ILE A 703 -25.15 -12.51 48.22
C ILE A 703 -26.10 -12.11 49.36
N LYS A 704 -25.57 -11.40 50.36
CA LYS A 704 -26.33 -10.95 51.54
C LYS A 704 -26.86 -9.53 51.38
N CYS A 705 -25.97 -8.58 51.09
CA CYS A 705 -26.29 -7.17 50.89
C CYS A 705 -25.14 -6.43 50.19
N ASP A 706 -25.40 -5.21 49.73
CA ASP A 706 -24.35 -4.30 49.26
C ASP A 706 -23.43 -3.86 50.42
N HIS A 707 -22.36 -3.11 50.10
CA HIS A 707 -21.42 -2.57 51.08
C HIS A 707 -22.06 -1.65 52.14
N SER A 708 -23.26 -1.13 51.89
CA SER A 708 -24.03 -0.27 52.79
C SER A 708 -25.08 -1.05 53.59
N GLY A 709 -25.15 -2.38 53.45
CA GLY A 709 -26.14 -3.22 54.12
C GLY A 709 -27.53 -3.27 53.44
N ARG A 710 -27.66 -2.77 52.21
CA ARG A 710 -28.91 -2.67 51.43
C ARG A 710 -29.11 -3.90 50.53
N PRO A 711 -30.35 -4.20 50.08
CA PRO A 711 -30.61 -5.32 49.19
C PRO A 711 -29.93 -5.16 47.82
N VAL A 712 -29.61 -6.30 47.19
CA VAL A 712 -28.93 -6.39 45.89
C VAL A 712 -29.88 -6.93 44.82
N PHE A 713 -29.74 -6.44 43.59
CA PHE A 713 -30.62 -6.73 42.47
C PHE A 713 -29.84 -7.20 41.23
N ASP A 714 -30.48 -8.00 40.37
CA ASP A 714 -29.94 -8.38 39.06
C ASP A 714 -30.22 -7.29 38.01
N ILE A 715 -29.70 -7.47 36.78
CA ILE A 715 -29.92 -6.54 35.65
C ILE A 715 -31.42 -6.28 35.34
N ARG A 716 -32.32 -7.22 35.65
CA ARG A 716 -33.77 -7.06 35.47
C ARG A 716 -34.42 -6.26 36.61
N GLY A 717 -33.66 -5.91 37.65
CA GLY A 717 -34.16 -5.30 38.88
C GLY A 717 -34.81 -6.32 39.82
N LEU A 718 -34.55 -7.61 39.63
CA LEU A 718 -35.06 -8.65 40.51
C LEU A 718 -34.12 -8.85 41.70
N ALA A 719 -34.71 -8.99 42.89
CA ALA A 719 -33.97 -9.13 44.13
C ALA A 719 -33.16 -10.42 44.15
N VAL A 720 -31.89 -10.26 44.50
CA VAL A 720 -30.92 -11.33 44.72
C VAL A 720 -30.76 -11.57 46.22
N SER A 721 -30.96 -10.52 47.04
CA SER A 721 -30.94 -10.63 48.49
C SER A 721 -32.20 -10.05 49.15
N ARG A 722 -32.45 -10.47 50.39
CA ARG A 722 -33.65 -10.12 51.16
C ARG A 722 -33.44 -8.83 51.93
N SER A 723 -34.49 -8.00 52.00
CA SER A 723 -34.54 -6.81 52.84
C SER A 723 -35.45 -7.06 54.04
N SER A 724 -34.90 -6.98 55.26
CA SER A 724 -35.62 -7.29 56.51
C SER A 724 -36.31 -8.66 56.50
N GLY A 725 -35.69 -9.67 55.89
CA GLY A 725 -36.21 -11.03 55.79
C GLY A 725 -37.28 -11.26 54.71
N ALA A 726 -37.61 -10.25 53.90
CA ALA A 726 -38.59 -10.33 52.82
C ALA A 726 -37.96 -10.11 51.44
N TRP A 727 -38.59 -10.68 50.42
CA TRP A 727 -38.34 -10.42 49.01
C TRP A 727 -39.09 -9.16 48.59
N LYS A 728 -38.35 -8.13 48.17
CA LYS A 728 -38.90 -6.83 47.80
C LYS A 728 -38.25 -6.34 46.51
N ASP A 729 -38.98 -5.56 45.71
CA ASP A 729 -38.37 -4.84 44.59
C ASP A 729 -37.50 -3.67 45.10
N GLN A 730 -36.85 -2.97 44.17
CA GLN A 730 -36.02 -1.80 44.48
C GLN A 730 -36.79 -0.67 45.16
N CYS A 731 -38.11 -0.58 44.95
CA CYS A 731 -38.97 0.40 45.60
C CYS A 731 -39.50 -0.10 46.96
N GLY A 732 -39.05 -1.27 47.43
CA GLY A 732 -39.49 -1.87 48.69
C GLY A 732 -40.84 -2.58 48.62
N LYS A 733 -41.44 -2.76 47.42
CA LYS A 733 -42.72 -3.46 47.27
C LYS A 733 -42.51 -4.98 47.38
N PRO A 734 -43.35 -5.69 48.14
CA PRO A 734 -43.17 -7.11 48.40
C PRO A 734 -43.41 -7.97 47.16
N TYR A 735 -42.63 -9.04 47.02
CA TYR A 735 -42.82 -10.03 45.96
C TYR A 735 -43.99 -10.95 46.31
N ARG A 736 -44.86 -11.20 45.31
CA ARG A 736 -45.92 -12.19 45.31
C ARG A 736 -45.55 -13.29 44.34
N LEU A 737 -44.96 -14.33 44.91
CA LEU A 737 -44.43 -15.49 44.19
C LEU A 737 -45.41 -16.65 44.32
N PHE A 738 -45.56 -17.43 43.25
CA PHE A 738 -46.46 -18.57 43.19
C PHE A 738 -45.75 -19.79 42.59
N ASN A 739 -46.24 -21.00 42.88
CA ASN A 739 -45.84 -22.20 42.15
C ASN A 739 -46.64 -22.33 40.84
N GLU A 740 -46.35 -23.38 40.07
CA GLU A 740 -47.03 -23.67 38.79
C GLU A 740 -48.55 -23.88 38.92
N ARG A 741 -49.04 -24.25 40.11
CA ARG A 741 -50.46 -24.44 40.41
C ARG A 741 -51.14 -23.15 40.88
N GLY A 742 -50.41 -22.03 40.94
CA GLY A 742 -50.89 -20.75 41.45
C GLY A 742 -50.97 -20.66 42.97
N MET A 743 -50.36 -21.59 43.73
CA MET A 743 -50.29 -21.50 45.19
C MET A 743 -49.18 -20.54 45.61
N PRO A 744 -49.39 -19.70 46.63
CA PRO A 744 -48.43 -18.70 47.06
C PRO A 744 -47.20 -19.34 47.68
N LEU A 745 -46.05 -18.73 47.39
CA LEU A 745 -44.73 -19.05 47.94
C LEU A 745 -44.22 -17.95 48.86
N THR A 746 -44.81 -16.76 48.77
CA THR A 746 -44.59 -15.63 49.67
C THR A 746 -45.90 -15.11 50.25
N ASP A 747 -45.83 -14.55 51.45
CA ASP A 747 -46.94 -13.81 52.07
C ASP A 747 -47.14 -12.43 51.41
N GLU A 748 -48.04 -11.63 51.98
CA GLU A 748 -48.31 -10.29 51.47
C GLU A 748 -47.23 -9.26 51.74
N ASP A 749 -46.36 -9.51 52.72
CA ASP A 749 -45.20 -8.70 53.06
C ASP A 749 -43.93 -9.16 52.31
N GLY A 750 -44.07 -10.18 51.44
CA GLY A 750 -43.00 -10.73 50.61
C GLY A 750 -42.10 -11.72 51.34
N ARG A 751 -42.48 -12.18 52.53
CA ARG A 751 -41.73 -13.17 53.30
C ARG A 751 -41.97 -14.56 52.74
N GLU A 752 -40.95 -15.39 52.78
CA GLU A 752 -41.04 -16.78 52.34
C GLU A 752 -42.03 -17.56 53.20
N LEU A 753 -42.84 -18.38 52.54
CA LEU A 753 -43.71 -19.33 53.20
C LEU A 753 -42.97 -20.65 53.43
N TYR A 754 -43.38 -21.36 54.48
CA TYR A 754 -42.79 -22.62 54.91
C TYR A 754 -43.86 -23.70 54.95
N ASP A 755 -43.49 -24.92 54.57
CA ASP A 755 -44.37 -26.08 54.75
C ASP A 755 -44.56 -26.41 56.24
N ILE A 756 -45.43 -27.37 56.53
CA ILE A 756 -45.69 -27.84 57.90
C ILE A 756 -44.45 -28.49 58.57
N LYS A 757 -43.39 -28.78 57.83
CA LYS A 757 -42.10 -29.28 58.33
C LYS A 757 -41.11 -28.14 58.62
N GLY A 758 -41.49 -26.89 58.35
CA GLY A 758 -40.62 -25.72 58.51
C GLY A 758 -39.61 -25.55 57.37
N LYS A 759 -39.80 -26.20 56.22
CA LYS A 759 -38.92 -26.04 55.05
C LYS A 759 -39.45 -24.94 54.14
N SER A 760 -38.57 -24.04 53.70
CA SER A 760 -38.95 -22.95 52.78
C SER A 760 -39.48 -23.54 51.47
N LEU A 761 -40.58 -22.97 50.99
CA LEU A 761 -41.18 -23.36 49.72
C LEU A 761 -40.38 -22.85 48.51
N ILE A 762 -39.44 -21.94 48.74
CA ILE A 762 -38.57 -21.33 47.73
C ILE A 762 -37.16 -21.89 47.85
N ARG A 763 -36.57 -22.21 46.71
CA ARG A 763 -35.17 -22.56 46.55
C ARG A 763 -34.45 -21.46 45.78
N GLN A 764 -33.38 -20.96 46.38
CA GLN A 764 -32.52 -19.95 45.76
C GLN A 764 -31.53 -20.60 44.79
N ASP A 765 -31.09 -19.87 43.77
CA ASP A 765 -29.94 -20.24 42.95
C ASP A 765 -28.60 -19.89 43.62
N ASN A 766 -27.48 -20.11 42.93
CA ASN A 766 -26.13 -19.88 43.47
C ASN A 766 -25.84 -18.40 43.77
N VAL A 767 -26.55 -17.48 43.09
CA VAL A 767 -26.40 -16.03 43.29
C VAL A 767 -27.31 -15.56 44.43
N GLY A 768 -28.40 -16.28 44.69
CA GLY A 768 -29.35 -16.02 45.78
C GLY A 768 -30.79 -15.80 45.30
N ARG A 769 -31.07 -15.76 43.99
CA ARG A 769 -32.39 -15.44 43.43
C ARG A 769 -33.42 -16.54 43.73
N PRO A 770 -34.70 -16.21 43.99
CA PRO A 770 -35.76 -17.19 44.28
C PRO A 770 -36.30 -17.84 42.99
N VAL A 771 -35.48 -18.64 42.31
CA VAL A 771 -35.79 -19.14 40.95
C VAL A 771 -36.72 -20.34 40.96
N LYS A 772 -36.61 -21.22 41.96
CA LYS A 772 -37.29 -22.52 41.99
C LYS A 772 -38.10 -22.74 43.25
N THR A 773 -39.06 -23.65 43.18
CA THR A 773 -39.76 -24.18 44.35
C THR A 773 -38.97 -25.32 44.98
N ILE A 774 -39.42 -25.75 46.16
CA ILE A 774 -38.93 -26.97 46.83
C ILE A 774 -39.01 -28.24 45.95
N ASN A 775 -39.98 -28.30 45.02
CA ASN A 775 -40.18 -29.41 44.09
C ASN A 775 -39.40 -29.24 42.77
N ASN A 776 -38.43 -28.31 42.74
CA ASN A 776 -37.59 -28.02 41.58
C ASN A 776 -38.33 -27.45 40.34
N SER A 777 -39.61 -27.06 40.49
CA SER A 777 -40.35 -26.30 39.47
C SER A 777 -39.96 -24.81 39.52
N TYR A 778 -40.24 -24.04 38.46
CA TYR A 778 -39.98 -22.59 38.48
C TYR A 778 -40.93 -21.85 39.42
N VAL A 779 -40.48 -20.71 39.92
CA VAL A 779 -41.33 -19.70 40.55
C VAL A 779 -42.08 -18.89 39.48
N TYR A 780 -43.32 -18.53 39.77
CA TYR A 780 -44.23 -17.79 38.89
C TYR A 780 -44.69 -16.49 39.56
N ASP A 781 -45.04 -15.49 38.75
CA ASP A 781 -45.75 -14.30 39.21
C ASP A 781 -47.28 -14.49 39.16
N SER A 782 -48.04 -13.48 39.59
CA SER A 782 -49.51 -13.53 39.60
C SER A 782 -50.14 -13.71 38.22
N LYS A 783 -49.41 -13.44 37.13
CA LYS A 783 -49.85 -13.66 35.74
C LYS A 783 -49.33 -14.97 35.17
N SER A 784 -48.84 -15.89 36.01
CA SER A 784 -48.29 -17.19 35.61
C SER A 784 -47.09 -17.09 34.66
N ARG A 785 -46.29 -16.01 34.75
CA ARG A 785 -45.00 -15.92 34.04
C ARG A 785 -43.90 -16.48 34.92
N ARG A 786 -42.97 -17.23 34.33
CA ARG A 786 -41.85 -17.88 35.04
C ARG A 786 -40.83 -16.83 35.50
N PHE A 787 -40.09 -17.11 36.57
CA PHE A 787 -39.01 -16.24 37.06
C PHE A 787 -37.94 -15.95 36.01
N VAL A 788 -37.71 -16.88 35.07
CA VAL A 788 -36.75 -16.71 33.96
C VAL A 788 -37.28 -15.85 32.81
N ASP A 789 -38.57 -15.49 32.83
CA ASP A 789 -39.20 -14.65 31.81
C ASP A 789 -38.75 -13.18 31.97
N ILE A 790 -38.46 -12.51 30.85
CA ILE A 790 -38.08 -11.08 30.83
C ILE A 790 -39.21 -10.15 31.30
N HIS A 791 -40.45 -10.61 31.20
CA HIS A 791 -41.64 -9.85 31.58
C HIS A 791 -42.16 -10.22 32.97
N PHE A 792 -41.43 -11.03 33.74
CA PHE A 792 -41.78 -11.38 35.11
C PHE A 792 -41.99 -10.13 35.98
N LYS A 793 -43.16 -9.99 36.61
CA LYS A 793 -43.48 -8.85 37.50
C LYS A 793 -43.94 -9.39 38.87
N PRO A 794 -43.03 -9.51 39.84
CA PRO A 794 -43.36 -10.13 41.13
C PRO A 794 -44.22 -9.25 42.04
N THR A 795 -44.39 -7.96 41.75
CA THR A 795 -45.08 -7.02 42.67
C THR A 795 -46.53 -6.73 42.29
N LEU A 796 -47.04 -7.38 41.24
CA LEU A 796 -48.37 -7.09 40.71
C LEU A 796 -49.44 -7.86 41.52
N ILE A 797 -50.19 -7.14 42.35
CA ILE A 797 -51.31 -7.66 43.13
C ILE A 797 -52.63 -7.33 42.41
N SER A 798 -53.56 -8.29 42.38
CA SER A 798 -54.95 -8.04 41.99
C SER A 798 -55.58 -7.00 42.92
N THR A 799 -56.03 -5.87 42.38
CA THR A 799 -56.56 -4.69 43.10
C THR A 799 -57.81 -4.96 43.95
N HIS A 800 -58.29 -6.20 44.02
CA HIS A 800 -59.55 -6.58 44.65
C HIS A 800 -59.41 -7.35 45.97
N ILE A 801 -58.21 -7.52 46.51
CA ILE A 801 -58.03 -8.20 47.81
C ILE A 801 -58.40 -7.22 48.94
N LYS A 802 -59.61 -7.37 49.49
CA LYS A 802 -59.99 -6.72 50.75
C LYS A 802 -59.01 -7.16 51.84
N LYS A 803 -58.52 -6.24 52.68
CA LYS A 803 -57.68 -6.57 53.84
C LYS A 803 -58.40 -7.63 54.68
N ILE A 804 -57.86 -8.86 54.70
CA ILE A 804 -58.40 -9.94 55.51
C ILE A 804 -57.72 -9.88 56.88
N LEU A 805 -58.51 -10.02 57.94
CA LEU A 805 -58.01 -9.99 59.31
C LEU A 805 -57.20 -11.26 59.61
N PRO A 806 -56.13 -11.17 60.40
CA PRO A 806 -55.39 -12.35 60.84
C PRO A 806 -56.27 -13.23 61.72
N LEU A 807 -56.14 -14.54 61.53
CA LEU A 807 -56.70 -15.56 62.39
C LEU A 807 -55.74 -15.75 63.57
N LEU A 808 -56.25 -15.59 64.78
CA LEU A 808 -55.46 -15.70 66.01
C LEU A 808 -55.97 -16.87 66.88
N GLU A 809 -55.05 -17.49 67.60
CA GLU A 809 -55.33 -18.42 68.70
C GLU A 809 -55.83 -17.64 69.95
N GLU A 810 -56.25 -18.35 70.99
CA GLU A 810 -56.77 -17.74 72.23
C GLU A 810 -55.73 -16.90 72.97
N ASP A 811 -54.45 -17.29 72.88
CA ASP A 811 -53.31 -16.54 73.44
C ASP A 811 -52.89 -15.34 72.57
N LYS A 812 -53.67 -15.02 71.52
CA LYS A 812 -53.39 -14.01 70.49
C LYS A 812 -52.18 -14.32 69.62
N SER A 813 -51.63 -15.53 69.68
CA SER A 813 -50.63 -15.97 68.72
C SER A 813 -51.28 -16.21 67.35
N ALA A 814 -50.47 -16.15 66.29
CA ALA A 814 -50.92 -16.34 64.93
C ALA A 814 -51.34 -17.79 64.67
N LEU A 815 -52.59 -18.01 64.25
CA LEU A 815 -53.09 -19.33 63.90
C LEU A 815 -52.49 -19.77 62.55
N ARG A 816 -51.64 -20.80 62.57
CA ARG A 816 -50.97 -21.33 61.38
C ARG A 816 -51.67 -22.57 60.87
N LEU A 817 -52.30 -22.44 59.71
CA LEU A 817 -53.10 -23.48 59.09
C LEU A 817 -52.43 -24.03 57.83
N TYR A 818 -52.64 -25.31 57.59
CA TYR A 818 -52.07 -26.06 56.48
C TYR A 818 -53.12 -26.96 55.83
N ASP A 819 -52.96 -27.26 54.54
CA ASP A 819 -53.76 -28.27 53.86
C ASP A 819 -53.28 -29.70 54.19
N SER A 820 -53.97 -30.70 53.64
CA SER A 820 -53.60 -32.12 53.80
C SER A 820 -52.23 -32.48 53.23
N GLU A 821 -51.69 -31.67 52.31
CA GLU A 821 -50.39 -31.84 51.68
C GLU A 821 -49.28 -31.12 52.48
N GLY A 822 -49.64 -30.37 53.53
CA GLY A 822 -48.74 -29.60 54.37
C GLY A 822 -48.37 -28.23 53.80
N ASN A 823 -49.09 -27.74 52.77
CA ASN A 823 -48.92 -26.38 52.25
C ASN A 823 -49.61 -25.37 53.17
N PRO A 824 -49.01 -24.19 53.40
CA PRO A 824 -49.59 -23.19 54.26
C PRO A 824 -50.85 -22.57 53.64
N LEU A 825 -51.87 -22.39 54.49
CA LEU A 825 -53.13 -21.73 54.19
C LEU A 825 -53.22 -20.34 54.84
N THR A 826 -52.38 -20.08 55.84
CA THR A 826 -52.16 -18.77 56.46
C THR A 826 -50.68 -18.41 56.48
N ASP A 827 -50.34 -17.12 56.56
CA ASP A 827 -48.97 -16.66 56.78
C ASP A 827 -48.51 -16.81 58.24
N MET A 828 -47.31 -16.35 58.55
CA MET A 828 -46.72 -16.42 59.89
C MET A 828 -47.42 -15.53 60.94
N LEU A 829 -48.24 -14.57 60.50
CA LEU A 829 -49.06 -13.67 61.30
C LEU A 829 -50.52 -14.13 61.37
N GLY A 830 -50.85 -15.28 60.76
CA GLY A 830 -52.19 -15.86 60.76
C GLY A 830 -53.10 -15.29 59.68
N ARG A 831 -52.60 -14.49 58.73
CA ARG A 831 -53.41 -13.92 57.66
C ARG A 831 -53.71 -15.00 56.62
N PRO A 832 -54.98 -15.19 56.21
CA PRO A 832 -55.33 -16.14 55.15
C PRO A 832 -54.62 -15.83 53.84
N LEU A 833 -54.07 -16.87 53.23
CA LEU A 833 -53.35 -16.77 51.96
C LEU A 833 -54.32 -16.82 50.77
N VAL A 834 -53.88 -16.25 49.65
CA VAL A 834 -54.61 -16.25 48.39
C VAL A 834 -53.76 -16.89 47.28
N ASN A 835 -54.43 -17.53 46.32
CA ASN A 835 -53.78 -18.03 45.10
C ASN A 835 -53.45 -16.88 44.11
N SER A 836 -52.82 -17.21 42.98
CA SER A 836 -52.45 -16.24 41.93
C SER A 836 -53.65 -15.51 41.30
N LYS A 837 -54.86 -16.06 41.40
CA LYS A 837 -56.13 -15.44 40.97
C LYS A 837 -56.73 -14.50 42.02
N GLY A 838 -56.15 -14.44 43.23
CA GLY A 838 -56.67 -13.66 44.35
C GLY A 838 -57.77 -14.37 45.15
N GLU A 839 -57.99 -15.67 44.95
CA GLU A 839 -58.96 -16.46 45.69
C GLU A 839 -58.36 -16.95 47.01
N LEU A 840 -59.13 -16.84 48.10
CA LEU A 840 -58.75 -17.36 49.41
C LEU A 840 -58.51 -18.87 49.37
N LEU A 841 -57.42 -19.32 50.00
CA LEU A 841 -57.12 -20.75 50.14
C LEU A 841 -57.92 -21.42 51.26
N ILE A 842 -58.59 -20.63 52.12
CA ILE A 842 -59.45 -21.11 53.20
C ILE A 842 -60.89 -20.69 52.89
N ASN A 843 -61.81 -21.64 52.93
CA ASN A 843 -63.23 -21.37 52.84
C ASN A 843 -63.81 -21.08 54.24
N MET A 844 -64.28 -19.85 54.43
CA MET A 844 -64.90 -19.39 55.68
C MET A 844 -66.43 -19.25 55.59
N LYS A 845 -67.05 -19.66 54.47
CA LYS A 845 -68.51 -19.44 54.22
C LYS A 845 -69.41 -20.14 55.24
N ASN A 846 -68.99 -21.28 55.77
CA ASN A 846 -69.76 -22.08 56.73
C ASN A 846 -69.45 -21.74 58.20
N GLY A 847 -68.86 -20.56 58.45
CA GLY A 847 -68.42 -20.13 59.77
C GLY A 847 -67.08 -20.74 60.20
N LEU A 848 -66.53 -20.18 61.28
CA LEU A 848 -65.19 -20.50 61.80
C LEU A 848 -65.05 -21.93 62.36
N ASN A 849 -66.17 -22.63 62.59
CA ASN A 849 -66.20 -24.00 63.11
C ASN A 849 -66.07 -25.08 62.02
N CYS A 850 -66.22 -24.69 60.75
CA CYS A 850 -66.22 -25.58 59.59
C CYS A 850 -65.24 -25.06 58.53
N LEU A 851 -64.05 -24.64 58.96
CA LEU A 851 -62.99 -24.23 58.04
C LEU A 851 -62.56 -25.42 57.20
N THR A 852 -62.59 -25.23 55.89
CA THR A 852 -62.02 -26.17 54.92
C THR A 852 -61.02 -25.42 54.05
N ASP A 853 -60.18 -26.15 53.32
CA ASP A 853 -59.43 -25.54 52.23
C ASP A 853 -60.40 -25.08 51.12
N ASN A 854 -59.87 -24.39 50.11
CA ASN A 854 -60.65 -23.91 48.96
C ASN A 854 -61.23 -25.02 48.07
N LYS A 855 -60.93 -26.30 48.36
CA LYS A 855 -61.49 -27.48 47.70
C LYS A 855 -62.44 -28.26 48.62
N GLY A 856 -62.76 -27.74 49.80
CA GLY A 856 -63.65 -28.40 50.76
C GLY A 856 -62.99 -29.48 51.62
N ARG A 857 -61.66 -29.62 51.58
CA ARG A 857 -60.91 -30.62 52.35
C ARG A 857 -60.61 -30.13 53.76
N GLN A 858 -60.32 -31.07 54.64
CA GLN A 858 -59.93 -30.82 56.03
C GLN A 858 -58.61 -30.06 56.11
N ILE A 859 -58.51 -29.16 57.10
CA ILE A 859 -57.32 -28.36 57.36
C ILE A 859 -56.66 -28.73 58.69
N TYR A 860 -55.36 -28.46 58.77
CA TYR A 860 -54.49 -28.91 59.84
C TYR A 860 -53.82 -27.72 60.51
N ASP A 861 -53.54 -27.84 61.80
CA ASP A 861 -52.72 -26.87 62.52
C ASP A 861 -51.21 -27.12 62.29
N ARG A 862 -50.35 -26.31 62.91
CA ARG A 862 -48.89 -26.46 62.84
C ARG A 862 -48.35 -27.80 63.39
N PHE A 863 -49.15 -28.56 64.12
CA PHE A 863 -48.79 -29.85 64.71
C PHE A 863 -49.31 -31.04 63.90
N ARG A 864 -49.89 -30.80 62.71
CA ARG A 864 -50.56 -31.80 61.86
C ARG A 864 -51.81 -32.40 62.51
N MET A 865 -52.42 -31.71 63.47
CA MET A 865 -53.71 -32.14 63.99
C MET A 865 -54.83 -31.57 63.11
N PRO A 866 -55.79 -32.40 62.67
CA PRO A 866 -56.96 -31.88 62.00
C PRO A 866 -57.77 -31.01 62.96
N LEU A 867 -58.17 -29.82 62.51
CA LEU A 867 -58.88 -28.85 63.37
C LEU A 867 -60.21 -29.35 63.96
N SER A 868 -60.80 -30.40 63.39
CA SER A 868 -62.05 -31.02 63.88
C SER A 868 -61.85 -32.02 65.04
N CYS A 869 -60.61 -32.47 65.30
CA CYS A 869 -60.31 -33.65 66.11
C CYS A 869 -59.77 -33.37 67.52
N ASN A 870 -59.62 -32.11 67.93
CA ASN A 870 -59.13 -31.78 69.27
C ASN A 870 -60.28 -31.27 70.18
N PRO A 871 -60.88 -32.14 71.02
CA PRO A 871 -61.95 -31.75 71.94
C PRO A 871 -61.48 -30.86 73.10
N LYS A 872 -60.17 -30.62 73.26
CA LYS A 872 -59.59 -29.78 74.34
C LYS A 872 -59.02 -28.44 73.87
N SER A 873 -58.83 -28.22 72.56
CA SER A 873 -58.42 -26.90 72.06
C SER A 873 -59.65 -26.05 71.75
N HIS A 874 -60.02 -25.17 72.67
CA HIS A 874 -60.93 -24.06 72.38
C HIS A 874 -60.23 -23.08 71.44
N ILE A 875 -60.20 -23.36 70.14
CA ILE A 875 -59.68 -22.41 69.16
C ILE A 875 -60.75 -21.31 69.00
N LYS A 876 -60.67 -20.28 69.85
CA LYS A 876 -61.45 -19.05 69.70
C LYS A 876 -60.74 -18.18 68.67
N ILE A 877 -61.27 -18.17 67.45
CA ILE A 877 -60.73 -17.35 66.38
C ILE A 877 -61.25 -15.92 66.56
N PHE A 878 -60.35 -14.99 66.91
CA PHE A 878 -60.67 -13.57 67.02
C PHE A 878 -60.53 -12.86 65.66
N LEU A 879 -61.59 -12.15 65.24
CA LEU A 879 -61.51 -11.18 64.14
C LEU A 879 -61.33 -9.78 64.74
N SER A 880 -60.17 -9.17 64.53
CA SER A 880 -59.88 -7.80 64.99
C SER A 880 -60.58 -6.76 64.10
N LEU A 881 -61.82 -6.36 64.42
CA LEU A 881 -62.49 -5.25 63.73
C LEU A 881 -61.98 -3.90 64.25
N THR A 882 -61.29 -3.12 63.39
CA THR A 882 -60.92 -1.73 63.67
C THR A 882 -62.09 -0.79 63.36
N SER A 883 -63.08 -0.73 64.26
CA SER A 883 -64.08 0.35 64.38
C SER A 883 -64.97 0.03 65.57
N SER A 884 -64.89 0.86 66.64
CA SER A 884 -65.71 1.05 67.87
C SER A 884 -66.80 0.06 68.35
N ARG A 885 -66.88 -1.19 67.87
CA ARG A 885 -67.70 -2.27 68.41
C ARG A 885 -66.90 -3.58 68.39
N LYS A 886 -66.38 -3.97 69.56
CA LYS A 886 -65.78 -5.31 69.76
C LYS A 886 -66.89 -6.36 69.70
N ALA A 887 -67.00 -7.08 68.59
CA ALA A 887 -67.73 -8.34 68.55
C ALA A 887 -66.75 -9.46 68.96
N VAL A 888 -66.83 -9.90 70.20
CA VAL A 888 -66.17 -11.14 70.64
C VAL A 888 -67.15 -12.28 70.39
N LEU A 889 -66.94 -13.06 69.33
CA LEU A 889 -67.69 -14.30 69.12
C LEU A 889 -66.99 -15.42 69.91
N VAL A 890 -67.43 -15.62 71.15
CA VAL A 890 -67.08 -16.80 71.95
C VAL A 890 -68.02 -17.92 71.55
N PHE A 891 -67.50 -19.02 70.99
CA PHE A 891 -68.30 -20.24 70.79
C PHE A 891 -67.75 -21.42 71.58
N GLN A 892 -68.65 -22.03 72.33
CA GLN A 892 -68.45 -23.23 73.13
C GLN A 892 -69.10 -24.38 72.35
N ARG A 893 -68.32 -25.43 72.02
CA ARG A 893 -68.85 -26.62 71.35
C ARG A 893 -69.58 -27.47 72.39
N ILE A 894 -70.89 -27.64 72.25
CA ILE A 894 -71.68 -28.63 73.00
C ILE A 894 -71.38 -30.02 72.42
N PRO A 895 -71.03 -31.04 73.22
CA PRO A 895 -70.72 -32.37 72.70
C PRO A 895 -72.00 -33.08 72.24
N GLY A 896 -72.14 -33.27 70.93
CA GLY A 896 -73.13 -34.13 70.31
C GLY A 896 -72.50 -35.46 69.89
N TYR A 897 -73.10 -36.55 70.36
CA TYR A 897 -72.73 -37.95 70.17
C TYR A 897 -72.31 -38.33 68.73
N CYS A 898 -71.18 -39.02 68.61
CA CYS A 898 -70.91 -39.93 67.50
C CYS A 898 -70.65 -41.32 68.11
N GLY A 899 -71.56 -42.25 67.83
CA GLY A 899 -71.47 -43.65 68.23
C GLY A 899 -70.34 -44.39 67.51
N ALA A 900 -69.86 -45.41 68.19
CA ALA A 900 -68.77 -46.28 67.78
C ALA A 900 -69.02 -47.00 66.44
N CYS A 901 -67.94 -47.22 65.69
CA CYS A 901 -67.64 -48.52 65.08
C CYS A 901 -66.12 -48.67 64.93
N LEU A 902 -65.60 -49.69 65.60
CA LEU A 902 -64.28 -50.29 65.42
C LEU A 902 -64.40 -51.48 64.46
N THR A 903 -63.25 -51.85 63.89
CA THR A 903 -62.87 -53.06 63.12
C THR A 903 -63.13 -53.05 61.61
N GLY A 904 -62.02 -53.19 60.86
CA GLY A 904 -61.91 -53.28 59.40
C GLY A 904 -60.63 -52.65 58.90
#